data_AF-R7QB39-F1
#
_entry.id   AF-R7QB39-F1
#
_cell.length_a   1.000
_cell.length_b   1.000
_cell.length_c   1.000
_cell.angle_alpha   90.00
_cell.angle_beta   90.00
_cell.angle_gamma   90.00
#
_symmetry.space_group_name_H-M   'P 1'
#
loop_
_entity.id
_entity.type
_entity.pdbx_description
1 polymer ?
#
loop_
_entity_poly.entity_id
_entity_poly.type
_entity_poly.pdbx_seq_one_letter_code
_entity_poly.pdbx_strand_id
1 'polypeptide(L)'
;MRPRRRLWMTGVRPRDTFSLAAPLLQVDRNSCWLSRAAAKMQAFVALPSTSRGLRAGPAPGLLTSCSRRNPGRRRVFVSLRASDYDHDYSAPTSTAPLSTQPGRTAASVNHRQRRSGPAVPLLYDRRRRPNALISETSRYLVDSAYDAVRWYPWGQQAFDAARAAHKPILLSSGFLSCHMCDVMSEHFRDPALAALLNKRFICIKVDREERPDVDSVYNSFVQAVTGRTGWPLTCFLTPELVPFVGATYLPKDRLSSAVESIADRWENNRAKVEADGVKVLGALRDLFEQGSHDPSVKIGPEMLRKAFHTADTCFDVAHGGFGSAPKFPRPSVFDFLFSMHLSGGLDERLRAESLDMVLDSLREMAAGGIHDHIGGGFFRYALDAAWQVPHFEKILSDQAQLASCYLNAYLITKDSAFRHVTCKTLDFVMAEMRDPSNGSFYSAIHADSESQFDVNNAAAEGAYYTFSSFELMLMLGEPASTIFNMRYGIEPAGNVSDSAVAKAELGSLEGLNVLRISASVPEISSSLGLPEKEVRHILQTATRKVFEERSRRPRPPTDDLAITCWNALAITALARAGAALDRQDYVDAAITAANVIMTRMVVRQDRKTDSIYLARAFRGNRGRVGAFAEDYAYAVQAFIDIYEVTGETKYLVFARQLQNALDLEFWEDGGYTTAKKTDKYILLRRKEDYDGAEPSSSSVAALNLVRLSSLLGDEALLDRANDIASSFSRVLDSSPLAMPMLLVTVQALAAESKRVVVVGDNDQASNMLSAYWSRGLPLKAGRE
;
A
#
# COMPACT_ATOMS: atom_id res chain seq x y z
N MET A 1 54.65 -37.88 -2.45
CA MET A 1 55.76 -38.26 -1.56
C MET A 1 55.64 -37.49 -0.23
N ARG A 2 56.19 -38.02 0.87
CA ARG A 2 56.39 -37.37 2.20
C ARG A 2 57.56 -36.34 2.14
N PRO A 3 58.05 -35.66 3.23
CA PRO A 3 57.64 -35.65 4.68
C PRO A 3 57.71 -34.32 5.51
N ARG A 4 56.96 -34.28 6.66
CA ARG A 4 57.34 -33.79 8.03
C ARG A 4 57.65 -32.28 8.26
N ARG A 5 57.41 -31.66 9.43
CA ARG A 5 57.60 -31.98 10.89
C ARG A 5 56.58 -31.18 11.76
N ARG A 6 56.35 -31.30 13.10
CA ARG A 6 56.54 -32.31 14.20
C ARG A 6 55.82 -31.79 15.49
N LEU A 7 54.94 -32.61 16.13
CA LEU A 7 54.66 -32.73 17.60
C LEU A 7 54.16 -31.49 18.40
N TRP A 8 53.39 -31.57 19.52
CA TRP A 8 53.16 -32.59 20.58
C TRP A 8 51.63 -32.76 20.88
N MET A 9 51.04 -33.93 21.18
CA MET A 9 50.85 -34.64 22.50
C MET A 9 50.42 -33.73 23.68
N THR A 10 49.37 -33.99 24.49
CA THR A 10 48.71 -35.21 25.05
C THR A 10 47.16 -35.22 24.82
N GLY A 11 46.29 -36.20 25.13
CA GLY A 11 46.24 -37.33 26.08
C GLY A 11 45.51 -36.93 27.38
N VAL A 12 44.48 -37.62 27.93
CA VAL A 12 43.81 -38.94 27.66
C VAL A 12 42.29 -38.88 28.09
N ARG A 13 41.45 -39.89 27.79
CA ARG A 13 40.02 -40.02 28.22
C ARG A 13 39.85 -40.45 29.70
N PRO A 14 38.60 -40.55 30.20
CA PRO A 14 38.07 -41.91 30.41
C PRO A 14 36.64 -42.14 29.88
N ARG A 15 36.27 -43.43 29.76
CA ARG A 15 34.89 -43.93 29.63
C ARG A 15 34.32 -44.14 31.05
N ASP A 16 33.00 -44.17 31.21
CA ASP A 16 32.31 -45.44 31.51
C ASP A 16 30.77 -45.31 31.47
N THR A 17 30.12 -46.46 31.34
CA THR A 17 28.69 -46.67 31.12
C THR A 17 27.92 -46.88 32.44
N PHE A 18 26.62 -46.55 32.50
CA PHE A 18 25.57 -47.46 32.98
C PHE A 18 24.15 -46.97 32.61
N SER A 19 23.12 -47.72 33.00
CA SER A 19 21.83 -47.85 32.28
C SER A 19 20.59 -47.51 33.11
N LEU A 20 19.44 -47.38 32.43
CA LEU A 20 18.05 -47.51 32.91
C LEU A 20 17.52 -46.56 34.01
N ALA A 21 16.51 -45.76 33.67
CA ALA A 21 15.15 -45.89 34.22
C ALA A 21 14.15 -44.92 33.55
N ALA A 22 12.91 -45.35 33.35
CA ALA A 22 11.76 -44.48 33.09
C ALA A 22 11.13 -44.01 34.41
N PRO A 23 10.18 -43.05 34.36
CA PRO A 23 8.87 -43.43 34.89
C PRO A 23 7.68 -43.05 34.00
N LEU A 24 6.66 -43.91 34.05
CA LEU A 24 5.27 -43.64 33.69
C LEU A 24 4.47 -43.34 34.97
N LEU A 25 3.21 -42.95 34.78
CA LEU A 25 2.16 -42.66 35.79
C LEU A 25 2.20 -41.20 36.34
N GLN A 26 1.06 -40.53 36.57
CA GLN A 26 -0.33 -40.99 36.49
C GLN A 26 -1.31 -39.90 36.02
N VAL A 27 -2.44 -40.34 35.46
CA VAL A 27 -3.63 -39.53 35.17
C VAL A 27 -4.27 -39.09 36.49
N ASP A 28 -4.77 -37.85 36.54
CA ASP A 28 -5.99 -37.58 37.31
C ASP A 28 -6.95 -36.66 36.55
N ARG A 29 -8.25 -36.78 36.84
CA ARG A 29 -9.36 -36.13 36.12
C ARG A 29 -10.21 -35.27 37.08
N ASN A 30 -10.96 -34.35 36.46
CA ASN A 30 -12.18 -33.68 36.95
C ASN A 30 -12.00 -32.35 37.73
N SER A 31 -12.32 -31.23 37.06
CA SER A 31 -13.55 -30.44 37.29
C SER A 31 -13.35 -28.93 37.06
N CYS A 32 -14.32 -28.33 36.36
CA CYS A 32 -14.85 -26.95 36.43
C CYS A 32 -14.14 -25.90 37.33
N TRP A 33 -14.03 -24.63 36.94
CA TRP A 33 -15.19 -23.77 36.64
C TRP A 33 -14.94 -22.62 35.65
N LEU A 34 -16.02 -22.21 35.00
CA LEU A 34 -16.15 -21.05 34.12
C LEU A 34 -16.33 -19.72 34.89
N SER A 35 -16.04 -18.63 34.16
CA SER A 35 -16.59 -17.27 34.32
C SER A 35 -16.18 -16.41 35.52
N ARG A 36 -15.67 -15.21 35.21
CA ARG A 36 -16.21 -13.93 35.71
C ARG A 36 -15.78 -12.74 34.85
N ALA A 37 -16.72 -12.25 34.04
CA ALA A 37 -16.69 -10.91 33.49
C ALA A 37 -17.57 -9.97 34.34
N ALA A 38 -17.24 -8.68 34.32
CA ALA A 38 -18.07 -7.51 34.62
C ALA A 38 -19.05 -7.54 35.82
N ALA A 39 -18.85 -6.61 36.76
CA ALA A 39 -19.73 -5.44 36.97
C ALA A 39 -19.64 -4.87 38.39
N LYS A 40 -19.36 -3.56 38.50
CA LYS A 40 -20.17 -2.63 39.32
C LYS A 40 -19.87 -1.17 38.95
N MET A 41 -20.92 -0.36 38.96
CA MET A 41 -20.95 1.04 38.52
C MET A 41 -21.67 1.86 39.61
N GLN A 42 -21.43 3.17 39.64
CA GLN A 42 -22.12 4.19 40.48
C GLN A 42 -21.80 4.18 42.01
N ALA A 43 -21.95 5.28 42.77
CA ALA A 43 -21.75 6.74 42.55
C ALA A 43 -21.93 7.50 43.90
N PHE A 44 -21.60 8.80 43.92
CA PHE A 44 -22.01 9.87 44.88
C PHE A 44 -21.28 10.10 46.24
N VAL A 45 -20.45 11.18 46.23
CA VAL A 45 -20.41 12.36 47.15
C VAL A 45 -20.12 12.23 48.65
N ALA A 46 -18.97 12.80 49.08
CA ALA A 46 -18.87 13.88 50.09
C ALA A 46 -17.46 14.54 50.12
N LEU A 47 -17.39 15.86 50.33
CA LEU A 47 -16.19 16.69 50.66
C LEU A 47 -16.20 17.01 52.18
N PRO A 48 -15.24 17.75 52.82
CA PRO A 48 -13.99 18.41 52.35
C PRO A 48 -12.71 17.95 53.15
N SER A 49 -11.45 18.40 52.97
CA SER A 49 -10.94 19.79 53.02
C SER A 49 -9.38 19.92 52.90
N THR A 50 -8.89 21.16 52.72
CA THR A 50 -7.53 21.71 53.03
C THR A 50 -6.27 21.47 52.14
N SER A 51 -6.10 22.35 51.14
CA SER A 51 -5.02 23.37 51.04
C SER A 51 -3.58 23.06 50.51
N ARG A 52 -3.00 24.11 49.86
CA ARG A 52 -1.63 24.31 49.30
C ARG A 52 -1.30 23.47 48.03
N GLY A 53 -0.93 24.02 46.86
CA GLY A 53 -0.92 25.40 46.35
C GLY A 53 0.47 25.91 45.92
N LEU A 54 0.68 26.20 44.61
CA LEU A 54 1.57 27.26 44.08
C LEU A 54 1.52 27.41 42.53
N ARG A 55 1.00 28.57 42.09
CA ARG A 55 1.35 29.40 40.91
C ARG A 55 1.63 28.79 39.51
N ALA A 56 0.77 29.20 38.56
CA ALA A 56 1.10 29.42 37.15
C ALA A 56 0.40 30.69 36.63
N GLY A 57 0.86 31.25 35.51
CA GLY A 57 0.17 32.30 34.74
C GLY A 57 1.14 33.22 33.98
N PRO A 58 0.63 34.16 33.14
CA PRO A 58 -0.74 34.27 32.64
C PRO A 58 -0.85 34.36 31.10
N ALA A 59 -2.07 34.19 30.57
CA ALA A 59 -2.45 34.64 29.23
C ALA A 59 -3.48 35.80 29.34
N PRO A 60 -3.51 36.77 28.42
CA PRO A 60 -4.54 37.80 28.39
C PRO A 60 -5.78 37.33 27.60
N GLY A 61 -6.97 37.65 28.08
CA GLY A 61 -8.23 37.48 27.34
C GLY A 61 -8.81 38.83 26.89
N LEU A 62 -10.09 38.85 26.53
CA LEU A 62 -11.14 39.74 27.10
C LEU A 62 -12.47 39.65 26.29
N LEU A 63 -13.56 39.37 27.03
CA LEU A 63 -14.89 40.04 26.99
C LEU A 63 -15.69 40.10 25.66
N THR A 64 -16.77 39.30 25.49
CA THR A 64 -18.18 39.48 25.94
C THR A 64 -19.09 40.39 25.10
N SER A 65 -20.27 39.90 24.72
CA SER A 65 -21.55 40.26 25.41
C SER A 65 -22.77 39.54 24.83
N CYS A 66 -23.84 39.41 25.63
CA CYS A 66 -25.08 38.70 25.30
C CYS A 66 -26.17 39.64 24.73
N SER A 67 -27.15 39.13 23.96
CA SER A 67 -28.54 39.03 24.47
C SER A 67 -29.60 38.42 23.51
N ARG A 68 -30.35 37.45 24.07
CA ARG A 68 -31.84 37.27 24.07
C ARG A 68 -32.69 37.21 22.76
N ARG A 69 -33.42 36.08 22.69
CA ARG A 69 -34.88 35.86 22.42
C ARG A 69 -35.40 35.51 21.01
N ASN A 70 -35.88 34.26 20.94
CA ASN A 70 -37.00 33.63 20.19
C ASN A 70 -38.30 34.50 20.07
N PRO A 71 -39.38 34.07 19.35
CA PRO A 71 -39.57 32.90 18.45
C PRO A 71 -40.38 33.15 17.13
N GLY A 72 -40.58 32.12 16.28
CA GLY A 72 -41.58 32.18 15.19
C GLY A 72 -41.92 30.82 14.53
N ARG A 73 -43.14 30.31 14.75
CA ARG A 73 -43.69 29.08 14.09
C ARG A 73 -44.35 29.41 12.74
N ARG A 74 -44.39 28.44 11.81
CA ARG A 74 -45.65 27.92 11.20
C ARG A 74 -45.43 26.65 10.35
N ARG A 75 -46.38 25.71 10.43
CA ARG A 75 -46.57 24.57 9.50
C ARG A 75 -47.65 24.96 8.49
N VAL A 76 -47.59 24.41 7.27
CA VAL A 76 -48.78 24.20 6.39
C VAL A 76 -48.64 22.84 5.69
N PHE A 77 -49.76 22.13 5.55
CA PHE A 77 -49.93 20.82 4.87
C PHE A 77 -51.01 21.01 3.79
N VAL A 78 -50.81 20.59 2.53
CA VAL A 78 -51.93 20.31 1.58
C VAL A 78 -51.56 19.22 0.55
N SER A 79 -52.10 18.01 0.76
CA SER A 79 -52.83 17.12 -0.16
C SER A 79 -52.74 17.25 -1.72
N LEU A 80 -52.31 16.14 -2.35
CA LEU A 80 -52.92 15.37 -3.46
C LEU A 80 -53.64 16.06 -4.66
N ARG A 81 -53.34 15.56 -5.87
CA ARG A 81 -54.32 14.96 -6.80
C ARG A 81 -53.67 14.07 -7.87
N ALA A 82 -54.45 13.11 -8.38
CA ALA A 82 -54.09 12.19 -9.46
C ALA A 82 -54.97 12.44 -10.71
N SER A 83 -54.55 11.92 -11.86
CA SER A 83 -55.41 11.69 -13.03
C SER A 83 -54.75 10.71 -14.00
N ASP A 84 -55.41 9.57 -14.25
CA ASP A 84 -55.07 8.62 -15.29
C ASP A 84 -55.39 9.15 -16.70
N TYR A 85 -54.76 8.58 -17.72
CA TYR A 85 -55.38 8.36 -19.03
C TYR A 85 -54.75 7.14 -19.71
N ASP A 86 -55.59 6.32 -20.31
CA ASP A 86 -55.29 5.00 -20.88
C ASP A 86 -55.72 4.97 -22.36
N HIS A 87 -55.07 4.15 -23.20
CA HIS A 87 -55.62 3.73 -24.50
C HIS A 87 -54.81 2.61 -25.19
N ASP A 88 -55.52 1.51 -25.47
CA ASP A 88 -55.14 0.35 -26.29
C ASP A 88 -54.80 0.66 -27.78
N TYR A 89 -54.07 -0.25 -28.46
CA TYR A 89 -54.67 -1.20 -29.45
C TYR A 89 -53.66 -2.12 -30.19
N SER A 90 -53.86 -3.44 -30.02
CA SER A 90 -53.73 -4.56 -30.99
C SER A 90 -52.45 -4.92 -31.77
N ALA A 91 -52.16 -6.23 -31.78
CA ALA A 91 -51.30 -6.96 -32.74
C ALA A 91 -52.12 -7.67 -33.85
N PRO A 92 -51.47 -8.28 -34.86
CA PRO A 92 -51.74 -9.70 -35.13
C PRO A 92 -50.53 -10.57 -35.58
N THR A 93 -50.81 -11.86 -35.83
CA THR A 93 -49.89 -13.03 -35.90
C THR A 93 -49.55 -13.54 -37.31
N SER A 94 -48.50 -14.39 -37.45
CA SER A 94 -48.35 -15.40 -38.53
C SER A 94 -47.31 -16.49 -38.19
N THR A 95 -47.23 -17.60 -38.97
CA THR A 95 -46.82 -18.96 -38.50
C THR A 95 -45.91 -19.80 -39.42
N ALA A 96 -44.86 -20.44 -38.85
CA ALA A 96 -44.27 -21.79 -39.15
C ALA A 96 -43.79 -22.16 -40.62
N PRO A 97 -43.13 -23.33 -40.93
CA PRO A 97 -42.71 -24.50 -40.10
C PRO A 97 -41.29 -25.16 -40.35
N LEU A 98 -40.87 -25.98 -39.36
CA LEU A 98 -40.07 -27.25 -39.34
C LEU A 98 -39.12 -27.75 -40.48
N SER A 99 -37.92 -28.23 -40.08
CA SER A 99 -37.31 -29.52 -40.55
C SER A 99 -36.30 -30.11 -39.52
N THR A 100 -35.70 -31.28 -39.77
CA THR A 100 -35.31 -32.29 -38.73
C THR A 100 -33.82 -32.66 -38.57
N GLN A 101 -33.33 -32.78 -37.30
CA GLN A 101 -32.39 -33.76 -36.67
C GLN A 101 -31.11 -34.32 -37.40
N PRO A 102 -30.14 -34.96 -36.68
CA PRO A 102 -29.53 -34.66 -35.37
C PRO A 102 -27.97 -34.81 -35.36
N GLY A 103 -27.27 -34.30 -34.33
CA GLY A 103 -25.82 -34.54 -34.18
C GLY A 103 -25.28 -34.28 -32.76
N ARG A 104 -24.58 -35.28 -32.18
CA ARG A 104 -23.98 -35.22 -30.83
C ARG A 104 -22.68 -34.39 -30.81
N THR A 105 -22.48 -33.57 -29.77
CA THR A 105 -21.22 -33.51 -28.97
C THR A 105 -21.41 -32.70 -27.68
N ALA A 106 -20.49 -32.89 -26.72
CA ALA A 106 -20.62 -32.37 -25.35
C ALA A 106 -20.55 -30.84 -25.23
N ALA A 107 -21.39 -30.29 -24.34
CA ALA A 107 -21.42 -28.87 -24.03
C ALA A 107 -20.47 -28.52 -22.87
N SER A 108 -19.21 -28.18 -23.19
CA SER A 108 -18.40 -27.32 -22.32
C SER A 108 -18.79 -25.86 -22.57
N VAL A 109 -19.43 -25.20 -21.60
CA VAL A 109 -19.90 -23.81 -21.75
C VAL A 109 -18.72 -22.84 -21.70
N ASN A 110 -18.11 -22.59 -22.87
CA ASN A 110 -17.05 -21.62 -23.06
C ASN A 110 -17.63 -20.20 -23.19
N HIS A 111 -17.84 -19.50 -22.08
CA HIS A 111 -18.12 -18.05 -22.08
C HIS A 111 -16.84 -17.24 -22.40
N ARG A 112 -16.34 -17.36 -23.64
CA ARG A 112 -15.36 -16.43 -24.22
C ARG A 112 -16.07 -15.30 -24.95
N GLN A 113 -16.64 -14.35 -24.21
CA GLN A 113 -16.80 -13.00 -24.73
C GLN A 113 -15.46 -12.26 -24.60
N ARG A 114 -15.04 -11.60 -25.69
CA ARG A 114 -13.84 -10.77 -25.71
C ARG A 114 -14.02 -9.60 -24.73
N ARG A 115 -13.33 -9.64 -23.59
CA ARG A 115 -13.24 -8.51 -22.66
C ARG A 115 -12.32 -7.43 -23.23
N SER A 116 -12.80 -6.66 -24.19
CA SER A 116 -12.42 -5.25 -24.28
C SER A 116 -13.28 -4.51 -23.27
N GLY A 117 -12.68 -3.98 -22.20
CA GLY A 117 -13.40 -3.14 -21.24
C GLY A 117 -14.02 -1.92 -21.95
N PRO A 118 -15.11 -1.34 -21.42
CA PRO A 118 -15.63 -0.10 -21.96
C PRO A 118 -14.55 0.97 -21.84
N ALA A 119 -14.12 1.53 -22.97
CA ALA A 119 -13.32 2.74 -22.93
C ALA A 119 -14.20 3.85 -22.32
N VAL A 120 -13.77 4.40 -21.18
CA VAL A 120 -14.41 5.57 -20.58
C VAL A 120 -14.55 6.64 -21.67
N PRO A 121 -15.71 7.28 -21.86
CA PRO A 121 -15.88 8.35 -22.83
C PRO A 121 -15.01 9.55 -22.44
N LEU A 122 -13.77 9.56 -22.92
CA LEU A 122 -12.82 10.63 -22.67
C LEU A 122 -13.40 11.93 -23.25
N LEU A 123 -13.83 12.83 -22.37
CA LEU A 123 -14.35 14.17 -22.67
C LEU A 123 -13.24 15.12 -23.16
N TYR A 124 -12.45 14.66 -24.12
CA TYR A 124 -11.48 15.46 -24.84
C TYR A 124 -12.21 16.47 -25.72
N ASP A 125 -12.00 17.77 -25.47
CA ASP A 125 -12.26 18.79 -26.48
C ASP A 125 -11.20 18.66 -27.59
N ARG A 126 -11.35 17.66 -28.47
CA ARG A 126 -10.45 17.34 -29.61
C ARG A 126 -10.27 18.49 -30.60
N ARG A 127 -10.97 19.62 -30.41
CA ARG A 127 -10.75 20.88 -31.11
C ARG A 127 -9.50 21.62 -30.62
N ARG A 128 -8.97 21.26 -29.44
CA ARG A 128 -7.73 21.81 -28.87
C ARG A 128 -6.52 21.03 -29.38
N ARG A 129 -5.42 21.75 -29.63
CA ARG A 129 -4.13 21.12 -29.91
C ARG A 129 -3.56 20.54 -28.61
N PRO A 130 -3.02 19.32 -28.61
CA PRO A 130 -2.42 18.74 -27.42
C PRO A 130 -1.20 19.55 -26.95
N ASN A 131 -0.99 19.59 -25.64
CA ASN A 131 0.23 20.09 -25.00
C ASN A 131 1.34 19.02 -25.00
N ALA A 132 2.44 19.26 -24.29
CA ALA A 132 3.61 18.38 -24.35
C ALA A 132 3.39 16.99 -23.71
N LEU A 133 2.38 16.82 -22.84
CA LEU A 133 2.12 15.55 -22.14
C LEU A 133 1.60 14.42 -23.05
N ILE A 134 1.23 14.70 -24.30
CA ILE A 134 0.69 13.71 -25.25
C ILE A 134 1.69 12.58 -25.60
N SER A 135 2.96 12.74 -25.24
CA SER A 135 4.04 11.77 -25.49
C SER A 135 4.49 11.00 -24.25
N GLU A 136 3.82 11.17 -23.12
CA GLU A 136 4.20 10.54 -21.84
C GLU A 136 3.65 9.12 -21.67
N THR A 137 4.26 8.36 -20.76
CA THR A 137 3.92 6.94 -20.55
C THR A 137 2.71 6.79 -19.65
N SER A 138 2.66 7.54 -18.55
CA SER A 138 1.54 7.60 -17.61
C SER A 138 0.22 8.02 -18.26
N ARG A 139 -0.89 7.44 -17.78
CA ARG A 139 -2.23 7.91 -18.14
C ARG A 139 -2.59 9.24 -17.48
N TYR A 140 -2.20 9.46 -16.23
CA TYR A 140 -2.42 10.71 -15.48
C TYR A 140 -1.90 11.94 -16.23
N LEU A 141 -0.74 11.81 -16.87
CA LEU A 141 -0.17 12.86 -17.72
C LEU A 141 -0.89 12.97 -19.07
N VAL A 142 -1.10 11.86 -19.79
CA VAL A 142 -1.72 11.87 -21.12
C VAL A 142 -3.18 12.37 -21.11
N ASP A 143 -3.97 12.03 -20.09
CA ASP A 143 -5.37 12.49 -19.99
C ASP A 143 -5.43 14.03 -19.73
N SER A 144 -4.34 14.63 -19.25
CA SER A 144 -4.15 16.10 -19.10
C SER A 144 -3.59 16.77 -20.37
N ALA A 145 -3.37 16.04 -21.47
CA ALA A 145 -2.74 16.57 -22.68
C ALA A 145 -3.63 17.57 -23.46
N TYR A 146 -4.95 17.56 -23.24
CA TYR A 146 -5.92 18.45 -23.90
C TYR A 146 -6.48 19.54 -22.97
N ASP A 147 -5.93 19.67 -21.76
CA ASP A 147 -6.33 20.68 -20.78
C ASP A 147 -6.22 22.12 -21.31
N ALA A 148 -6.94 23.03 -20.64
CA ALA A 148 -6.78 24.47 -20.87
C ALA A 148 -5.38 24.96 -20.44
N VAL A 149 -4.79 24.37 -19.40
CA VAL A 149 -3.42 24.64 -18.96
C VAL A 149 -2.43 23.98 -19.92
N ARG A 150 -1.42 24.73 -20.37
CA ARG A 150 -0.33 24.20 -21.21
C ARG A 150 0.72 23.54 -20.34
N TRP A 151 0.45 22.30 -19.99
CA TRP A 151 1.38 21.49 -19.21
C TRP A 151 2.63 21.09 -20.01
N TYR A 152 3.74 21.04 -19.29
CA TYR A 152 4.96 20.35 -19.67
C TYR A 152 5.18 19.13 -18.75
N PRO A 153 5.84 18.06 -19.24
CA PRO A 153 6.41 17.05 -18.37
C PRO A 153 7.63 17.62 -17.63
N TRP A 154 8.04 16.98 -16.53
CA TRP A 154 9.27 17.33 -15.83
C TRP A 154 10.50 17.00 -16.68
N GLY A 155 11.18 18.04 -17.18
CA GLY A 155 12.37 17.88 -18.00
C GLY A 155 12.89 19.18 -18.59
N GLN A 156 14.05 19.08 -19.26
CA GLN A 156 14.85 20.22 -19.74
C GLN A 156 14.04 21.24 -20.57
N GLN A 157 13.09 20.79 -21.39
CA GLN A 157 12.23 21.69 -22.18
C GLN A 157 11.45 22.69 -21.30
N ALA A 158 10.88 22.23 -20.20
CA ALA A 158 10.14 23.08 -19.27
C ALA A 158 11.07 24.06 -18.54
N PHE A 159 12.25 23.57 -18.14
CA PHE A 159 13.23 24.36 -17.37
C PHE A 159 13.87 25.45 -18.23
N ASP A 160 14.18 25.16 -19.49
CA ASP A 160 14.67 26.16 -20.45
C ASP A 160 13.59 27.18 -20.80
N ALA A 161 12.33 26.75 -20.94
CA ALA A 161 11.20 27.68 -21.12
C ALA A 161 11.03 28.61 -19.91
N ALA A 162 11.17 28.10 -18.68
CA ALA A 162 11.09 28.92 -17.46
C ALA A 162 12.22 29.94 -17.38
N ARG A 163 13.46 29.52 -17.65
CA ARG A 163 14.64 30.39 -17.68
C ARG A 163 14.54 31.47 -18.75
N ALA A 164 14.21 31.09 -19.99
CA ALA A 164 14.12 32.01 -21.13
C ALA A 164 12.95 33.00 -21.00
N ALA A 165 11.84 32.61 -20.37
CA ALA A 165 10.71 33.50 -20.11
C ALA A 165 10.84 34.30 -18.80
N HIS A 166 11.84 33.99 -17.96
CA HIS A 166 11.98 34.50 -16.58
C HIS A 166 10.72 34.32 -15.71
N LYS A 167 10.00 33.21 -15.92
CA LYS A 167 8.74 32.90 -15.23
C LYS A 167 8.93 31.83 -14.15
N PRO A 168 8.23 31.96 -13.01
CA PRO A 168 8.20 30.90 -12.01
C PRO A 168 7.45 29.68 -12.56
N ILE A 169 7.73 28.53 -11.97
CA ILE A 169 7.12 27.25 -12.32
C ILE A 169 5.96 26.99 -11.35
N LEU A 170 4.82 26.57 -11.88
CA LEU A 170 3.81 25.83 -11.11
C LEU A 170 4.09 24.33 -11.31
N LEU A 171 4.46 23.63 -10.26
CA LEU A 171 4.56 22.18 -10.23
C LEU A 171 3.30 21.60 -9.60
N SER A 172 2.63 20.69 -10.32
CA SER A 172 1.55 19.85 -9.77
C SER A 172 1.97 18.38 -9.84
N SER A 173 1.90 17.67 -8.71
CA SER A 173 2.24 16.24 -8.63
C SER A 173 1.08 15.42 -8.03
N GLY A 174 0.86 14.24 -8.59
CA GLY A 174 -0.22 13.31 -8.25
C GLY A 174 -0.03 11.97 -8.99
N PHE A 175 -1.08 11.15 -9.07
CA PHE A 175 -1.11 9.85 -9.75
C PHE A 175 -2.56 9.54 -10.16
N LEU A 176 -2.79 8.57 -11.05
CA LEU A 176 -4.12 8.38 -11.65
C LEU A 176 -5.20 8.00 -10.64
N SER A 177 -4.95 7.04 -9.73
CA SER A 177 -6.00 6.50 -8.84
C SER A 177 -6.47 7.44 -7.72
N CYS A 178 -5.88 8.63 -7.62
CA CYS A 178 -5.99 9.57 -6.51
C CYS A 178 -7.25 10.45 -6.58
N HIS A 179 -8.25 10.21 -5.73
CA HIS A 179 -9.49 11.00 -5.67
C HIS A 179 -9.22 12.51 -5.59
N MET A 180 -8.44 12.95 -4.59
CA MET A 180 -8.14 14.38 -4.38
C MET A 180 -7.32 15.00 -5.54
N CYS A 181 -6.58 14.19 -6.32
CA CYS A 181 -5.83 14.66 -7.48
C CYS A 181 -6.73 14.90 -8.68
N ASP A 182 -7.82 14.14 -8.82
CA ASP A 182 -8.85 14.36 -9.82
C ASP A 182 -9.72 15.58 -9.47
N VAL A 183 -10.16 15.70 -8.21
CA VAL A 183 -10.87 16.90 -7.69
C VAL A 183 -10.07 18.18 -7.93
N MET A 184 -8.74 18.14 -7.74
CA MET A 184 -7.85 19.26 -8.05
C MET A 184 -7.67 19.48 -9.56
N SER A 185 -7.67 18.41 -10.36
CA SER A 185 -7.56 18.50 -11.82
C SER A 185 -8.78 19.17 -12.45
N GLU A 186 -9.96 19.09 -11.84
CA GLU A 186 -11.14 19.86 -12.26
C GLU A 186 -10.89 21.38 -12.23
N HIS A 187 -10.19 21.89 -11.21
CA HIS A 187 -9.89 23.33 -11.10
C HIS A 187 -9.05 23.80 -12.28
N PHE A 188 -8.11 22.98 -12.78
CA PHE A 188 -7.27 23.30 -13.93
C PHE A 188 -8.01 23.25 -15.29
N ARG A 189 -9.24 22.71 -15.34
CA ARG A 189 -10.09 22.76 -16.54
C ARG A 189 -10.81 24.10 -16.72
N ASP A 190 -10.83 24.96 -15.68
CA ASP A 190 -11.41 26.30 -15.75
C ASP A 190 -10.65 27.21 -16.75
N PRO A 191 -11.32 27.76 -17.79
CA PRO A 191 -10.65 28.57 -18.80
C PRO A 191 -10.01 29.87 -18.28
N ALA A 192 -10.57 30.49 -17.24
CA ALA A 192 -10.06 31.75 -16.69
C ALA A 192 -8.81 31.51 -15.84
N LEU A 193 -8.85 30.51 -14.94
CA LEU A 193 -7.68 30.11 -14.16
C LEU A 193 -6.56 29.61 -15.09
N ALA A 194 -6.89 28.80 -16.09
CA ALA A 194 -5.93 28.32 -17.06
C ALA A 194 -5.30 29.45 -17.89
N ALA A 195 -6.05 30.48 -18.29
CA ALA A 195 -5.50 31.65 -18.98
C ALA A 195 -4.52 32.44 -18.09
N LEU A 196 -4.85 32.61 -16.80
CA LEU A 196 -3.98 33.25 -15.82
C LEU A 196 -2.68 32.45 -15.62
N LEU A 197 -2.78 31.14 -15.39
CA LEU A 197 -1.63 30.23 -15.26
C LEU A 197 -0.73 30.26 -16.49
N ASN A 198 -1.30 30.07 -17.69
CA ASN A 198 -0.59 30.12 -18.97
C ASN A 198 0.10 31.46 -19.25
N LYS A 199 -0.36 32.55 -18.65
CA LYS A 199 0.23 33.89 -18.76
C LYS A 199 1.39 34.07 -17.80
N ARG A 200 1.23 33.69 -16.52
CA ARG A 200 2.18 34.02 -15.44
C ARG A 200 3.23 32.95 -15.15
N PHE A 201 2.95 31.67 -15.41
CA PHE A 201 3.79 30.53 -15.01
C PHE A 201 4.25 29.67 -16.19
N ILE A 202 5.26 28.84 -15.96
CA ILE A 202 5.44 27.58 -16.70
C ILE A 202 4.82 26.45 -15.87
N CYS A 203 3.82 25.77 -16.41
CA CYS A 203 3.08 24.73 -15.69
C CYS A 203 3.70 23.35 -15.98
N ILE A 204 4.16 22.66 -14.95
CA ILE A 204 4.68 21.29 -15.02
C ILE A 204 3.73 20.36 -14.28
N LYS A 205 3.33 19.26 -14.92
CA LYS A 205 2.58 18.17 -14.27
C LYS A 205 3.49 16.94 -14.15
N VAL A 206 3.43 16.29 -13.00
CA VAL A 206 4.25 15.12 -12.65
C VAL A 206 3.36 14.00 -12.17
N ASP A 207 3.60 12.80 -12.70
CA ASP A 207 3.12 11.58 -12.08
C ASP A 207 4.17 11.12 -11.05
N ARG A 208 3.79 11.05 -9.77
CA ARG A 208 4.65 10.62 -8.67
C ARG A 208 5.03 9.13 -8.76
N GLU A 209 4.29 8.34 -9.53
CA GLU A 209 4.58 6.93 -9.78
C GLU A 209 5.66 6.75 -10.86
N GLU A 210 5.69 7.62 -11.87
CA GLU A 210 6.82 7.70 -12.81
C GLU A 210 8.02 8.49 -12.23
N ARG A 211 7.82 9.46 -11.32
CA ARG A 211 8.86 10.36 -10.78
C ARG A 211 8.79 10.56 -9.24
N PRO A 212 9.01 9.49 -8.43
CA PRO A 212 9.07 9.61 -6.97
C PRO A 212 10.25 10.47 -6.49
N ASP A 213 11.32 10.56 -7.30
CA ASP A 213 12.49 11.41 -7.06
C ASP A 213 12.16 12.91 -7.06
N VAL A 214 11.25 13.34 -7.93
CA VAL A 214 10.76 14.73 -7.97
C VAL A 214 9.80 14.97 -6.82
N ASP A 215 8.82 14.07 -6.66
CA ASP A 215 7.75 14.22 -5.68
C ASP A 215 8.29 14.28 -4.24
N SER A 216 9.19 13.37 -3.87
CA SER A 216 9.77 13.28 -2.51
C SER A 216 10.47 14.56 -2.06
N VAL A 217 11.20 15.24 -2.96
CA VAL A 217 11.87 16.52 -2.66
C VAL A 217 10.85 17.61 -2.34
N TYR A 218 9.81 17.72 -3.15
CA TYR A 218 8.82 18.80 -3.02
C TYR A 218 7.79 18.53 -1.93
N ASN A 219 7.42 17.28 -1.67
CA ASN A 219 6.65 16.90 -0.47
C ASN A 219 7.47 17.18 0.81
N SER A 220 8.78 16.89 0.83
CA SER A 220 9.65 17.23 1.98
C SER A 220 9.67 18.75 2.25
N PHE A 221 9.71 19.57 1.20
CA PHE A 221 9.59 21.03 1.33
C PHE A 221 8.24 21.47 1.91
N VAL A 222 7.11 20.94 1.38
CA VAL A 222 5.78 21.30 1.88
C VAL A 222 5.59 20.85 3.32
N GLN A 223 6.12 19.68 3.70
CA GLN A 223 6.11 19.19 5.08
C GLN A 223 6.90 20.11 6.01
N ALA A 224 8.10 20.52 5.63
CA ALA A 224 8.93 21.42 6.45
C ALA A 224 8.32 22.83 6.61
N VAL A 225 7.61 23.34 5.60
CA VAL A 225 7.01 24.69 5.62
C VAL A 225 5.60 24.73 6.23
N THR A 226 4.81 23.67 6.07
CA THR A 226 3.38 23.66 6.43
C THR A 226 2.98 22.64 7.50
N GLY A 227 3.86 21.69 7.83
CA GLY A 227 3.55 20.53 8.68
C GLY A 227 2.64 19.49 8.00
N ARG A 228 2.31 19.65 6.72
CA ARG A 228 1.43 18.75 5.94
C ARG A 228 2.19 18.11 4.78
N THR A 229 1.76 16.91 4.40
CA THR A 229 2.32 16.14 3.28
C THR A 229 1.19 15.39 2.58
N GLY A 230 1.42 14.90 1.36
CA GLY A 230 0.47 14.09 0.59
C GLY A 230 -0.02 14.79 -0.68
N TRP A 231 -0.96 14.13 -1.36
CA TRP A 231 -1.39 14.48 -2.71
C TRP A 231 -2.83 15.03 -2.74
N PRO A 232 -3.17 15.87 -3.73
CA PRO A 232 -2.29 16.44 -4.76
C PRO A 232 -1.30 17.44 -4.16
N LEU A 233 -0.09 17.46 -4.71
CA LEU A 233 0.96 18.41 -4.33
C LEU A 233 0.94 19.60 -5.30
N THR A 234 0.97 20.81 -4.76
CA THR A 234 1.05 22.07 -5.53
C THR A 234 2.21 22.91 -5.03
N CYS A 235 3.27 23.05 -5.84
CA CYS A 235 4.47 23.81 -5.48
C CYS A 235 4.77 24.91 -6.50
N PHE A 236 5.33 26.01 -6.03
CA PHE A 236 5.78 27.14 -6.83
C PHE A 236 7.31 27.25 -6.72
N LEU A 237 7.97 27.19 -7.87
CA LEU A 237 9.43 27.11 -7.98
C LEU A 237 10.01 28.27 -8.78
N THR A 238 11.26 28.64 -8.53
CA THR A 238 12.02 29.52 -9.43
C THR A 238 12.38 28.79 -10.74
N PRO A 239 12.84 29.48 -11.81
CA PRO A 239 13.38 28.83 -13.02
C PRO A 239 14.56 27.87 -12.78
N GLU A 240 15.18 27.97 -11.61
CA GLU A 240 16.28 27.13 -11.08
C GLU A 240 15.75 25.99 -10.20
N LEU A 241 14.44 25.72 -10.24
CA LEU A 241 13.71 24.63 -9.57
C LEU A 241 13.62 24.76 -8.03
N VAL A 242 14.10 25.86 -7.45
CA VAL A 242 14.08 26.09 -6.01
C VAL A 242 12.64 26.37 -5.55
N PRO A 243 12.07 25.57 -4.62
CA PRO A 243 10.72 25.79 -4.12
C PRO A 243 10.67 26.99 -3.16
N PHE A 244 9.59 27.78 -3.22
CA PHE A 244 9.41 28.95 -2.37
C PHE A 244 7.99 29.12 -1.80
N VAL A 245 6.97 28.48 -2.38
CA VAL A 245 5.64 28.26 -1.79
C VAL A 245 5.19 26.85 -2.16
N GLY A 246 4.45 26.18 -1.28
CA GLY A 246 3.77 24.94 -1.62
C GLY A 246 2.66 24.57 -0.64
N ALA A 247 1.77 23.70 -1.09
CA ALA A 247 0.62 23.19 -0.36
C ALA A 247 0.24 21.81 -0.91
N THR A 248 -0.65 21.11 -0.20
CA THR A 248 -1.35 19.94 -0.76
C THR A 248 -2.57 20.41 -1.56
N TYR A 249 -3.78 19.94 -1.25
CA TYR A 249 -5.01 20.40 -1.90
C TYR A 249 -5.31 21.88 -1.65
N LEU A 250 -5.65 22.61 -2.72
CA LEU A 250 -6.09 24.00 -2.69
C LEU A 250 -7.48 24.14 -3.35
N PRO A 251 -8.54 24.49 -2.60
CA PRO A 251 -9.84 24.82 -3.17
C PRO A 251 -9.74 25.94 -4.22
N LYS A 252 -10.54 25.86 -5.29
CA LYS A 252 -10.51 26.73 -6.47
C LYS A 252 -10.30 28.23 -6.20
N ASP A 253 -11.04 28.80 -5.27
CA ASP A 253 -10.97 30.25 -4.94
C ASP A 253 -9.63 30.61 -4.25
N ARG A 254 -9.13 29.70 -3.40
CA ARG A 254 -7.81 29.83 -2.75
C ARG A 254 -6.67 29.61 -3.74
N LEU A 255 -6.82 28.68 -4.68
CA LEU A 255 -5.86 28.47 -5.75
C LEU A 255 -5.75 29.71 -6.64
N SER A 256 -6.88 30.28 -7.06
CA SER A 256 -6.92 31.48 -7.93
C SER A 256 -6.26 32.69 -7.25
N SER A 257 -6.64 32.99 -6.01
CA SER A 257 -6.05 34.09 -5.23
C SER A 257 -4.57 33.85 -4.86
N ALA A 258 -4.15 32.61 -4.63
CA ALA A 258 -2.74 32.27 -4.44
C ALA A 258 -1.92 32.50 -5.72
N VAL A 259 -2.43 32.08 -6.88
CA VAL A 259 -1.77 32.24 -8.20
C VAL A 259 -1.51 33.72 -8.52
N GLU A 260 -2.48 34.61 -8.25
CA GLU A 260 -2.31 36.06 -8.42
C GLU A 260 -1.25 36.63 -7.46
N SER A 261 -1.43 36.38 -6.15
CA SER A 261 -0.51 36.86 -5.10
C SER A 261 0.94 36.40 -5.30
N ILE A 262 1.14 35.17 -5.75
CA ILE A 262 2.47 34.59 -6.02
C ILE A 262 3.09 35.20 -7.29
N ALA A 263 2.30 35.40 -8.35
CA ALA A 263 2.78 36.06 -9.57
C ALA A 263 3.21 37.51 -9.28
N ASP A 264 2.39 38.26 -8.54
CA ASP A 264 2.71 39.64 -8.17
C ASP A 264 3.92 39.72 -7.23
N ARG A 265 4.09 38.76 -6.31
CA ARG A 265 5.30 38.65 -5.47
C ARG A 265 6.56 38.33 -6.29
N TRP A 266 6.45 37.48 -7.31
CA TRP A 266 7.56 37.19 -8.23
C TRP A 266 7.94 38.43 -9.04
N GLU A 267 6.96 39.13 -9.63
CA GLU A 267 7.21 40.30 -10.48
C GLU A 267 7.76 41.50 -9.68
N ASN A 268 7.28 41.74 -8.46
CA ASN A 268 7.65 42.91 -7.67
C ASN A 268 8.75 42.67 -6.63
N ASN A 269 9.06 41.42 -6.27
CA ASN A 269 10.00 41.11 -5.18
C ASN A 269 10.84 39.83 -5.43
N ARG A 270 11.21 39.59 -6.69
CA ARG A 270 11.96 38.41 -7.16
C ARG A 270 13.16 38.03 -6.29
N ALA A 271 14.05 38.99 -6.01
CA ALA A 271 15.28 38.74 -5.25
C ALA A 271 15.01 38.18 -3.83
N LYS A 272 13.91 38.61 -3.19
CA LYS A 272 13.49 38.06 -1.91
C LYS A 272 12.91 36.65 -2.04
N VAL A 273 12.15 36.38 -3.11
CA VAL A 273 11.63 35.03 -3.39
C VAL A 273 12.77 34.02 -3.58
N GLU A 274 13.77 34.39 -4.37
CA GLU A 274 14.97 33.56 -4.61
C GLU A 274 15.77 33.34 -3.32
N ALA A 275 15.99 34.40 -2.52
CA ALA A 275 16.69 34.29 -1.24
C ALA A 275 15.95 33.44 -0.20
N ASP A 276 14.62 33.60 -0.08
CA ASP A 276 13.80 32.80 0.85
C ASP A 276 13.83 31.32 0.45
N GLY A 277 13.71 31.01 -0.85
CA GLY A 277 13.77 29.63 -1.37
C GLY A 277 15.12 28.96 -1.13
N VAL A 278 16.23 29.65 -1.42
CA VAL A 278 17.59 29.14 -1.15
C VAL A 278 17.80 28.88 0.34
N LYS A 279 17.26 29.73 1.22
CA LYS A 279 17.35 29.54 2.68
C LYS A 279 16.62 28.28 3.14
N VAL A 280 15.41 28.02 2.65
CA VAL A 280 14.66 26.80 3.03
C VAL A 280 15.32 25.55 2.43
N LEU A 281 15.81 25.61 1.20
CA LEU A 281 16.55 24.51 0.58
C LEU A 281 17.85 24.19 1.32
N GLY A 282 18.56 25.21 1.81
CA GLY A 282 19.72 25.06 2.69
C GLY A 282 19.36 24.35 3.99
N ALA A 283 18.31 24.81 4.69
CA ALA A 283 17.85 24.16 5.92
C ALA A 283 17.41 22.70 5.71
N LEU A 284 16.75 22.38 4.58
CA LEU A 284 16.40 21.00 4.20
C LEU A 284 17.65 20.16 3.93
N ARG A 285 18.67 20.73 3.27
CA ARG A 285 19.96 20.07 3.07
C ARG A 285 20.65 19.80 4.40
N ASP A 286 20.75 20.79 5.27
CA ASP A 286 21.35 20.65 6.60
C ASP A 286 20.63 19.56 7.42
N LEU A 287 19.29 19.46 7.33
CA LEU A 287 18.52 18.40 7.99
C LEU A 287 18.83 17.00 7.43
N PHE A 288 19.02 16.86 6.12
CA PHE A 288 19.39 15.58 5.49
C PHE A 288 20.89 15.23 5.67
N GLU A 289 21.77 16.23 5.79
CA GLU A 289 23.22 16.07 5.98
C GLU A 289 23.65 15.94 7.45
N GLN A 290 22.83 16.38 8.42
CA GLN A 290 23.11 16.26 9.87
C GLN A 290 23.26 14.81 10.37
N GLY A 291 22.96 13.83 9.52
CA GLY A 291 23.49 12.48 9.61
C GLY A 291 22.58 11.52 10.37
N SER A 292 22.12 10.48 9.67
CA SER A 292 21.45 9.33 10.27
C SER A 292 22.40 8.42 11.06
N HIS A 293 23.72 8.67 10.99
CA HIS A 293 24.76 7.91 11.69
C HIS A 293 25.12 8.55 13.03
N ASP A 294 25.23 7.70 14.06
CA ASP A 294 25.87 8.03 15.32
C ASP A 294 26.84 6.88 15.73
N PRO A 295 28.17 7.12 15.81
CA PRO A 295 29.13 6.08 16.13
C PRO A 295 29.12 5.67 17.62
N SER A 296 28.40 6.40 18.49
CA SER A 296 28.20 6.00 19.89
C SER A 296 27.08 4.97 20.05
N VAL A 297 26.15 4.91 19.09
CA VAL A 297 25.04 3.95 19.08
C VAL A 297 25.54 2.60 18.57
N LYS A 298 25.41 1.56 19.40
CA LYS A 298 25.71 0.18 19.02
C LYS A 298 24.48 -0.51 18.47
N ILE A 299 24.62 -1.13 17.30
CA ILE A 299 23.60 -1.99 16.71
C ILE A 299 23.63 -3.35 17.41
N GLY A 300 22.45 -3.90 17.70
CA GLY A 300 22.32 -5.20 18.38
C GLY A 300 21.00 -5.36 19.13
N PRO A 301 20.90 -6.38 20.02
CA PRO A 301 19.63 -6.77 20.63
C PRO A 301 18.90 -5.69 21.44
N GLU A 302 19.60 -4.73 22.07
CA GLU A 302 18.95 -3.65 22.83
C GLU A 302 18.21 -2.65 21.93
N MET A 303 18.70 -2.41 20.71
CA MET A 303 18.01 -1.60 19.70
C MET A 303 16.69 -2.27 19.27
N LEU A 304 16.71 -3.60 19.11
CA LEU A 304 15.51 -4.39 18.81
C LEU A 304 14.50 -4.35 19.98
N ARG A 305 14.94 -4.41 21.24
CA ARG A 305 14.07 -4.22 22.42
C ARG A 305 13.47 -2.82 22.48
N LYS A 306 14.26 -1.78 22.23
CA LYS A 306 13.80 -0.38 22.17
C LYS A 306 12.72 -0.19 21.09
N ALA A 307 12.91 -0.80 19.93
CA ALA A 307 11.94 -0.80 18.85
C ALA A 307 10.64 -1.53 19.21
N PHE A 308 10.73 -2.69 19.86
CA PHE A 308 9.56 -3.41 20.38
C PHE A 308 8.75 -2.56 21.36
N HIS A 309 9.38 -1.92 22.34
CA HIS A 309 8.67 -1.03 23.27
C HIS A 309 8.05 0.21 22.59
N THR A 310 8.65 0.67 21.49
CA THR A 310 8.06 1.73 20.65
C THR A 310 6.82 1.20 19.92
N ALA A 311 6.81 -0.05 19.46
CA ALA A 311 5.65 -0.69 18.84
C ALA A 311 4.51 -0.90 19.83
N ASP A 312 4.80 -1.46 21.00
CA ASP A 312 3.86 -1.63 22.13
C ASP A 312 3.20 -0.30 22.52
N THR A 313 3.98 0.79 22.62
CA THR A 313 3.45 2.13 22.93
C THR A 313 2.56 2.70 21.80
N CYS A 314 2.81 2.33 20.55
CA CYS A 314 2.04 2.78 19.39
C CYS A 314 0.88 1.85 19.01
N PHE A 315 0.75 0.68 19.65
CA PHE A 315 -0.22 -0.36 19.30
C PHE A 315 -1.62 0.02 19.78
N ASP A 316 -2.59 -0.07 18.88
CA ASP A 316 -4.00 0.12 19.21
C ASP A 316 -4.59 -1.19 19.72
N VAL A 317 -4.61 -1.37 21.04
CA VAL A 317 -5.15 -2.58 21.70
C VAL A 317 -6.64 -2.78 21.43
N ALA A 318 -7.40 -1.74 21.04
CA ALA A 318 -8.84 -1.84 20.80
C ALA A 318 -9.18 -2.29 19.37
N HIS A 319 -8.34 -1.95 18.40
CA HIS A 319 -8.62 -2.16 16.96
C HIS A 319 -7.43 -2.73 16.15
N GLY A 320 -6.35 -3.16 16.81
CA GLY A 320 -5.13 -3.64 16.16
C GLY A 320 -4.40 -2.58 15.33
N GLY A 321 -3.18 -2.88 14.90
CA GLY A 321 -2.32 -1.97 14.15
C GLY A 321 -1.75 -0.82 14.97
N PHE A 322 -1.19 0.18 14.30
CA PHE A 322 -0.33 1.19 14.93
C PHE A 322 -0.73 2.61 14.58
N GLY A 323 -0.75 3.49 15.59
CA GLY A 323 -1.10 4.90 15.45
C GLY A 323 -2.61 5.18 15.42
N SER A 324 -2.96 6.45 15.17
CA SER A 324 -4.34 6.96 15.16
C SER A 324 -4.94 6.99 13.74
N ALA A 325 -6.19 7.43 13.65
CA ALA A 325 -6.81 7.86 12.40
C ALA A 325 -6.06 9.06 11.75
N PRO A 326 -5.97 9.13 10.39
CA PRO A 326 -6.24 8.05 9.44
C PRO A 326 -5.19 6.93 9.56
N LYS A 327 -5.62 5.67 9.47
CA LYS A 327 -4.85 4.51 9.92
C LYS A 327 -4.41 3.63 8.74
N PHE A 328 -3.10 3.43 8.64
CA PHE A 328 -2.45 2.71 7.55
C PHE A 328 -1.98 1.31 8.01
N PRO A 329 -2.03 0.27 7.15
CA PRO A 329 -1.64 -1.08 7.54
C PRO A 329 -0.18 -1.27 7.99
N ARG A 330 0.77 -0.43 7.52
CA ARG A 330 2.22 -0.50 7.84
C ARG A 330 2.84 -1.93 7.82
N PRO A 331 2.86 -2.64 6.67
CA PRO A 331 3.41 -4.00 6.57
C PRO A 331 4.83 -4.18 7.13
N SER A 332 5.68 -3.17 6.94
CA SER A 332 7.06 -3.11 7.44
C SER A 332 7.18 -3.32 8.96
N VAL A 333 6.20 -2.85 9.74
CA VAL A 333 6.16 -3.06 11.20
C VAL A 333 5.80 -4.52 11.53
N PHE A 334 4.93 -5.15 10.75
CA PHE A 334 4.62 -6.57 10.92
C PHE A 334 5.82 -7.46 10.61
N ASP A 335 6.56 -7.18 9.55
CA ASP A 335 7.78 -7.93 9.21
C ASP A 335 8.87 -7.79 10.29
N PHE A 336 9.03 -6.59 10.89
CA PHE A 336 9.84 -6.41 12.09
C PHE A 336 9.37 -7.31 13.24
N LEU A 337 8.09 -7.27 13.61
CA LEU A 337 7.56 -8.04 14.73
C LEU A 337 7.55 -9.57 14.49
N PHE A 338 7.37 -10.02 13.24
CA PHE A 338 7.61 -11.41 12.86
C PHE A 338 9.09 -11.81 13.06
N SER A 339 10.04 -10.95 12.67
CA SER A 339 11.47 -11.21 12.91
C SER A 339 11.80 -11.29 14.42
N MET A 340 11.12 -10.49 15.25
CA MET A 340 11.23 -10.56 16.71
C MET A 340 10.71 -11.89 17.23
N HIS A 341 9.49 -12.30 16.86
CA HIS A 341 8.91 -13.58 17.25
C HIS A 341 9.80 -14.79 16.92
N LEU A 342 10.48 -14.75 15.78
CA LEU A 342 11.32 -15.84 15.27
C LEU A 342 12.78 -15.79 15.77
N SER A 343 13.15 -14.75 16.52
CA SER A 343 14.49 -14.58 17.06
C SER A 343 14.71 -15.40 18.33
N GLY A 344 15.32 -16.58 18.21
CA GLY A 344 15.59 -17.49 19.33
C GLY A 344 16.54 -16.97 20.43
N GLY A 345 17.12 -15.78 20.28
CA GLY A 345 17.93 -15.10 21.30
C GLY A 345 17.17 -14.07 22.14
N LEU A 346 15.86 -13.91 21.93
CA LEU A 346 14.99 -13.00 22.68
C LEU A 346 14.13 -13.73 23.71
N ASP A 347 13.66 -12.98 24.70
CA ASP A 347 12.77 -13.48 25.75
C ASP A 347 11.44 -14.00 25.16
N GLU A 348 10.97 -15.15 25.65
CA GLU A 348 9.79 -15.84 25.11
C GLU A 348 8.52 -15.00 25.21
N ARG A 349 8.36 -14.19 26.27
CA ARG A 349 7.19 -13.31 26.43
C ARG A 349 7.20 -12.20 25.39
N LEU A 350 8.36 -11.55 25.19
CA LEU A 350 8.52 -10.52 24.16
C LEU A 350 8.24 -11.09 22.76
N ARG A 351 8.69 -12.31 22.50
CA ARG A 351 8.43 -13.04 21.24
C ARG A 351 6.94 -13.37 21.05
N ALA A 352 6.21 -13.70 22.10
CA ALA A 352 4.77 -13.92 22.06
C ALA A 352 4.01 -12.60 21.82
N GLU A 353 4.27 -11.57 22.63
CA GLU A 353 3.65 -10.24 22.51
C GLU A 353 3.91 -9.61 21.12
N SER A 354 5.10 -9.84 20.53
CA SER A 354 5.40 -9.42 19.16
C SER A 354 4.47 -10.07 18.13
N LEU A 355 4.17 -11.36 18.28
CA LEU A 355 3.28 -12.07 17.38
C LEU A 355 1.83 -11.63 17.59
N ASP A 356 1.37 -11.55 18.84
CA ASP A 356 -0.02 -11.20 19.17
C ASP A 356 -0.43 -9.84 18.58
N MET A 357 0.43 -8.81 18.73
CA MET A 357 0.22 -7.51 18.08
C MET A 357 -0.03 -7.63 16.56
N VAL A 358 0.74 -8.47 15.87
CA VAL A 358 0.59 -8.65 14.41
C VAL A 358 -0.68 -9.45 14.09
N LEU A 359 -0.96 -10.53 14.82
CA LEU A 359 -2.13 -11.36 14.55
C LEU A 359 -3.44 -10.60 14.77
N ASP A 360 -3.51 -9.76 15.81
CA ASP A 360 -4.70 -8.96 16.09
C ASP A 360 -4.85 -7.81 15.09
N SER A 361 -3.75 -7.16 14.70
CA SER A 361 -3.74 -6.22 13.55
C SER A 361 -4.31 -6.84 12.28
N LEU A 362 -3.83 -8.03 11.91
CA LEU A 362 -4.25 -8.74 10.70
C LEU A 362 -5.70 -9.24 10.79
N ARG A 363 -6.20 -9.60 11.97
CA ARG A 363 -7.61 -9.98 12.20
C ARG A 363 -8.54 -8.77 12.03
N GLU A 364 -8.25 -7.67 12.70
CA GLU A 364 -9.07 -6.45 12.65
C GLU A 364 -9.10 -5.85 11.24
N MET A 365 -7.97 -5.79 10.55
CA MET A 365 -7.93 -5.36 9.13
C MET A 365 -8.70 -6.30 8.20
N ALA A 366 -8.64 -7.62 8.40
CA ALA A 366 -9.39 -8.58 7.58
C ALA A 366 -10.89 -8.56 7.87
N ALA A 367 -11.29 -8.08 9.06
CA ALA A 367 -12.67 -7.88 9.48
C ALA A 367 -13.24 -6.52 9.04
N GLY A 368 -12.42 -5.47 9.04
CA GLY A 368 -12.81 -4.10 8.72
C GLY A 368 -13.27 -3.88 7.28
N GLY A 369 -13.72 -2.67 7.01
CA GLY A 369 -14.13 -2.19 5.69
C GLY A 369 -12.97 -1.98 4.70
N ILE A 370 -11.71 -1.97 5.16
CA ILE A 370 -10.54 -1.93 4.27
C ILE A 370 -10.33 -3.21 3.47
N HIS A 371 -10.97 -4.32 3.82
CA HIS A 371 -10.92 -5.57 3.05
C HIS A 371 -12.19 -5.68 2.18
N ASP A 372 -12.05 -5.85 0.87
CA ASP A 372 -13.21 -6.01 -0.02
C ASP A 372 -13.79 -7.42 0.12
N HIS A 373 -14.74 -7.59 1.05
CA HIS A 373 -15.40 -8.86 1.38
C HIS A 373 -16.15 -9.52 0.20
N ILE A 374 -16.35 -8.81 -0.91
CA ILE A 374 -17.05 -9.30 -2.10
C ILE A 374 -16.04 -9.68 -3.20
N GLY A 375 -15.12 -8.78 -3.54
CA GLY A 375 -14.16 -8.94 -4.65
C GLY A 375 -12.79 -9.49 -4.25
N GLY A 376 -12.42 -9.41 -2.98
CA GLY A 376 -11.05 -9.65 -2.50
C GLY A 376 -10.12 -8.45 -2.69
N GLY A 377 -8.94 -8.53 -2.07
CA GLY A 377 -7.98 -7.45 -2.00
C GLY A 377 -8.34 -6.37 -0.98
N PHE A 378 -7.36 -5.51 -0.70
CA PHE A 378 -7.43 -4.44 0.29
C PHE A 378 -7.50 -3.07 -0.37
N PHE A 379 -8.26 -2.19 0.26
CA PHE A 379 -8.22 -0.76 0.07
C PHE A 379 -7.03 -0.15 0.83
N ARG A 380 -6.57 1.01 0.38
CA ARG A 380 -5.27 1.59 0.77
C ARG A 380 -5.10 1.84 2.28
N TYR A 381 -6.07 2.52 2.91
CA TYR A 381 -6.06 2.85 4.34
C TYR A 381 -7.45 3.20 4.86
N ALA A 382 -7.62 3.30 6.17
CA ALA A 382 -8.88 3.70 6.81
C ALA A 382 -8.87 5.17 7.27
N LEU A 383 -10.00 5.85 7.13
CA LEU A 383 -10.23 7.18 7.72
C LEU A 383 -10.34 7.13 9.24
N ASP A 384 -10.82 6.02 9.80
CA ASP A 384 -11.01 5.82 11.23
C ASP A 384 -10.02 4.82 11.83
N ALA A 385 -9.93 4.80 13.17
CA ALA A 385 -9.01 3.91 13.87
C ALA A 385 -9.47 2.43 13.91
N ALA A 386 -10.75 2.17 13.64
CA ALA A 386 -11.37 0.85 13.71
C ALA A 386 -11.44 0.14 12.35
N TRP A 387 -10.73 0.65 11.33
CA TRP A 387 -10.65 0.08 9.97
C TRP A 387 -11.96 0.04 9.19
N GLN A 388 -12.95 0.89 9.51
CA GLN A 388 -14.32 0.73 9.01
C GLN A 388 -14.59 1.46 7.70
N VAL A 389 -14.06 2.67 7.51
CA VAL A 389 -14.29 3.52 6.34
C VAL A 389 -12.99 3.64 5.54
N PRO A 390 -12.86 2.95 4.40
CA PRO A 390 -11.64 3.00 3.58
C PRO A 390 -11.59 4.27 2.71
N HIS A 391 -10.37 4.62 2.27
CA HIS A 391 -10.19 5.19 0.94
C HIS A 391 -10.11 4.08 -0.10
N PHE A 392 -10.95 4.13 -1.13
CA PHE A 392 -11.30 2.98 -1.97
C PHE A 392 -10.28 2.66 -3.09
N GLU A 393 -9.14 3.36 -3.12
CA GLU A 393 -7.98 3.01 -3.94
C GLU A 393 -7.51 1.58 -3.61
N LYS A 394 -7.18 0.79 -4.64
CA LYS A 394 -6.48 -0.50 -4.46
C LYS A 394 -5.16 -0.47 -5.21
N ILE A 395 -4.05 -0.45 -4.46
CA ILE A 395 -2.69 -0.32 -5.00
C ILE A 395 -1.98 -1.68 -4.96
N LEU A 396 -1.20 -2.00 -6.00
CA LEU A 396 -0.51 -3.28 -6.15
C LEU A 396 0.51 -3.55 -5.04
N SER A 397 1.25 -2.52 -4.59
CA SER A 397 2.21 -2.62 -3.49
C SER A 397 1.51 -3.03 -2.19
N ASP A 398 0.38 -2.43 -1.86
CA ASP A 398 -0.43 -2.81 -0.68
C ASP A 398 -0.90 -4.27 -0.77
N GLN A 399 -1.41 -4.71 -1.93
CA GLN A 399 -1.87 -6.09 -2.11
C GLN A 399 -0.75 -7.10 -1.85
N ALA A 400 0.42 -6.86 -2.44
CA ALA A 400 1.56 -7.76 -2.40
C ALA A 400 2.20 -7.84 -1.00
N GLN A 401 2.35 -6.69 -0.34
CA GLN A 401 2.88 -6.63 1.02
C GLN A 401 1.90 -7.28 2.02
N LEU A 402 0.61 -6.94 1.98
CA LEU A 402 -0.39 -7.54 2.87
C LEU A 402 -0.52 -9.05 2.66
N ALA A 403 -0.60 -9.52 1.40
CA ALA A 403 -0.60 -10.95 1.11
C ALA A 403 0.62 -11.67 1.71
N SER A 404 1.80 -11.01 1.70
CA SER A 404 3.01 -11.55 2.33
C SER A 404 2.92 -11.61 3.86
N CYS A 405 2.35 -10.59 4.52
CA CYS A 405 2.13 -10.60 5.97
C CYS A 405 1.08 -11.65 6.40
N TYR A 406 -0.03 -11.78 5.65
CA TYR A 406 -1.02 -12.84 5.87
C TYR A 406 -0.45 -14.24 5.62
N LEU A 407 0.43 -14.39 4.63
CA LEU A 407 1.16 -15.64 4.41
C LEU A 407 2.07 -15.96 5.60
N ASN A 408 2.86 -15.01 6.08
CA ASN A 408 3.73 -15.17 7.25
C ASN A 408 2.89 -15.60 8.49
N ALA A 409 1.77 -14.94 8.75
CA ALA A 409 0.85 -15.28 9.84
C ALA A 409 0.31 -16.72 9.71
N TYR A 410 -0.12 -17.13 8.51
CA TYR A 410 -0.54 -18.52 8.26
C TYR A 410 0.61 -19.51 8.48
N LEU A 411 1.83 -19.20 8.01
CA LEU A 411 2.93 -20.14 8.12
C LEU A 411 3.44 -20.30 9.56
N ILE A 412 3.33 -19.28 10.40
CA ILE A 412 3.63 -19.35 11.84
C ILE A 412 2.51 -20.10 12.59
N THR A 413 1.25 -19.70 12.42
CA THR A 413 0.12 -20.14 13.27
C THR A 413 -0.63 -21.38 12.77
N LYS A 414 -0.56 -21.66 11.47
CA LYS A 414 -1.45 -22.57 10.72
C LYS A 414 -2.94 -22.20 10.72
N ASP A 415 -3.31 -20.99 11.15
CA ASP A 415 -4.70 -20.54 11.09
C ASP A 415 -5.15 -20.34 9.64
N SER A 416 -6.10 -21.17 9.21
CA SER A 416 -6.70 -21.15 7.87
C SER A 416 -7.34 -19.82 7.47
N ALA A 417 -7.71 -18.96 8.44
CA ALA A 417 -8.23 -17.62 8.16
C ALA A 417 -7.18 -16.76 7.43
N PHE A 418 -5.93 -16.77 7.88
CA PHE A 418 -4.86 -16.02 7.22
C PHE A 418 -4.51 -16.59 5.84
N ARG A 419 -4.56 -17.93 5.67
CA ARG A 419 -4.47 -18.55 4.34
C ARG A 419 -5.59 -18.08 3.41
N HIS A 420 -6.82 -17.98 3.92
CA HIS A 420 -7.97 -17.53 3.13
C HIS A 420 -7.78 -16.09 2.63
N VAL A 421 -7.36 -15.16 3.51
CA VAL A 421 -7.09 -13.76 3.14
C VAL A 421 -5.92 -13.66 2.15
N THR A 422 -4.85 -14.43 2.36
CA THR A 422 -3.71 -14.53 1.43
C THR A 422 -4.19 -14.92 0.03
N CYS A 423 -4.95 -16.03 -0.08
CA CYS A 423 -5.47 -16.47 -1.37
C CYS A 423 -6.43 -15.46 -1.99
N LYS A 424 -7.37 -14.91 -1.20
CA LYS A 424 -8.34 -13.90 -1.68
C LYS A 424 -7.69 -12.65 -2.25
N THR A 425 -6.58 -12.20 -1.65
CA THR A 425 -5.82 -11.03 -2.12
C THR A 425 -5.06 -11.35 -3.41
N LEU A 426 -4.37 -12.48 -3.49
CA LEU A 426 -3.61 -12.86 -4.68
C LEU A 426 -4.50 -13.30 -5.86
N ASP A 427 -5.61 -14.00 -5.58
CA ASP A 427 -6.64 -14.33 -6.59
C ASP A 427 -7.26 -13.05 -7.16
N PHE A 428 -7.48 -12.00 -6.34
CA PHE A 428 -7.90 -10.67 -6.81
C PHE A 428 -6.83 -9.99 -7.70
N VAL A 429 -5.56 -9.97 -7.27
CA VAL A 429 -4.44 -9.41 -8.06
C VAL A 429 -4.34 -10.08 -9.43
N MET A 430 -4.46 -11.41 -9.50
CA MET A 430 -4.43 -12.15 -10.76
C MET A 430 -5.66 -11.92 -11.64
N ALA A 431 -6.83 -11.63 -11.06
CA ALA A 431 -8.10 -11.50 -11.78
C ALA A 431 -8.38 -10.08 -12.30
N GLU A 432 -8.10 -9.05 -11.50
CA GLU A 432 -8.47 -7.65 -11.79
C GLU A 432 -7.24 -6.75 -12.04
N MET A 433 -6.03 -7.12 -11.60
CA MET A 433 -4.81 -6.29 -11.77
C MET A 433 -3.77 -6.86 -12.74
N ARG A 434 -3.98 -8.04 -13.34
CA ARG A 434 -3.03 -8.65 -14.29
C ARG A 434 -3.32 -8.24 -15.73
N ASP A 435 -2.29 -7.84 -16.47
CA ASP A 435 -2.35 -7.62 -17.91
C ASP A 435 -2.52 -8.98 -18.64
N PRO A 436 -3.66 -9.25 -19.30
CA PRO A 436 -3.89 -10.53 -19.97
C PRO A 436 -3.07 -10.71 -21.26
N SER A 437 -2.40 -9.67 -21.77
CA SER A 437 -1.62 -9.70 -23.00
C SER A 437 -0.18 -10.17 -22.81
N ASN A 438 0.40 -9.93 -21.63
CA ASN A 438 1.81 -10.22 -21.35
C ASN A 438 2.08 -10.71 -19.91
N GLY A 439 1.12 -10.56 -19.00
CA GLY A 439 1.18 -11.13 -17.66
C GLY A 439 1.90 -10.30 -16.60
N SER A 440 2.29 -9.05 -16.88
CA SER A 440 2.62 -8.07 -15.82
C SER A 440 1.39 -7.68 -15.01
N PHE A 441 1.61 -6.86 -13.98
CA PHE A 441 0.56 -6.31 -13.14
C PHE A 441 0.49 -4.78 -13.28
N TYR A 442 -0.74 -4.28 -13.34
CA TYR A 442 -1.14 -2.87 -13.35
C TYR A 442 -0.93 -2.22 -11.98
N SER A 443 -0.69 -0.91 -11.94
CA SER A 443 -0.26 -0.22 -10.72
C SER A 443 -1.38 -0.10 -9.68
N ALA A 444 -2.58 0.32 -10.10
CA ALA A 444 -3.69 0.58 -9.20
C ALA A 444 -5.08 0.43 -9.85
N ILE A 445 -6.11 0.36 -9.00
CA ILE A 445 -7.51 0.60 -9.35
C ILE A 445 -7.97 1.86 -8.60
N HIS A 446 -8.64 2.75 -9.32
CA HIS A 446 -9.12 4.06 -8.86
C HIS A 446 -10.12 3.94 -7.70
N ALA A 447 -10.19 4.97 -6.85
CA ALA A 447 -11.18 5.05 -5.78
C ALA A 447 -12.60 5.35 -6.33
N ASP A 448 -12.67 6.34 -7.22
CA ASP A 448 -13.88 6.81 -7.90
C ASP A 448 -14.43 5.89 -8.99
N SER A 449 -15.75 5.96 -9.14
CA SER A 449 -16.54 5.36 -10.24
C SER A 449 -17.82 6.19 -10.44
N GLU A 450 -18.42 6.15 -11.63
CA GLU A 450 -19.71 6.82 -11.89
C GLU A 450 -20.78 6.32 -10.89
N SER A 451 -21.38 7.25 -10.14
CA SER A 451 -22.33 6.90 -9.10
C SER A 451 -23.73 6.65 -9.67
N GLN A 452 -24.20 5.42 -9.53
CA GLN A 452 -25.61 5.04 -9.78
C GLN A 452 -26.63 5.76 -8.89
N PHE A 453 -26.16 6.48 -7.86
CA PHE A 453 -26.98 7.26 -6.93
C PHE A 453 -27.01 8.76 -7.26
N ASP A 454 -26.18 9.24 -8.20
CA ASP A 454 -26.19 10.63 -8.67
C ASP A 454 -26.96 10.76 -9.99
N VAL A 455 -27.83 11.78 -10.09
CA VAL A 455 -28.71 11.98 -11.25
C VAL A 455 -27.97 12.40 -12.53
N ASN A 456 -26.71 12.82 -12.42
CA ASN A 456 -25.84 13.17 -13.55
C ASN A 456 -24.77 12.09 -13.80
N ASN A 457 -24.81 10.96 -13.07
CA ASN A 457 -23.76 9.94 -13.00
C ASN A 457 -22.38 10.53 -12.63
N ALA A 458 -22.34 11.56 -11.76
CA ALA A 458 -21.07 12.09 -11.28
C ALA A 458 -20.21 10.97 -10.65
N ALA A 459 -18.91 11.02 -10.90
CA ALA A 459 -17.97 10.10 -10.27
C ALA A 459 -17.88 10.40 -8.76
N ALA A 460 -17.85 9.34 -7.95
CA ALA A 460 -17.67 9.45 -6.52
C ALA A 460 -16.80 8.29 -5.99
N GLU A 461 -15.95 8.60 -5.02
CA GLU A 461 -15.14 7.61 -4.31
C GLU A 461 -16.03 6.54 -3.65
N GLY A 462 -15.70 5.26 -3.85
CA GLY A 462 -16.42 4.14 -3.23
C GLY A 462 -17.77 3.77 -3.84
N ALA A 463 -18.28 4.49 -4.85
CA ALA A 463 -19.61 4.25 -5.42
C ALA A 463 -19.81 2.82 -5.95
N TYR A 464 -18.80 2.23 -6.60
CA TYR A 464 -18.81 0.83 -7.02
C TYR A 464 -18.92 -0.16 -5.85
N TYR A 465 -18.35 0.16 -4.69
CA TYR A 465 -18.13 -0.78 -3.58
C TYR A 465 -19.20 -0.73 -2.48
N THR A 466 -19.92 0.38 -2.34
CA THR A 466 -20.93 0.61 -1.28
C THR A 466 -22.36 0.24 -1.70
N PHE A 467 -23.25 0.04 -0.73
CA PHE A 467 -24.64 -0.37 -0.97
C PHE A 467 -25.63 0.29 -0.02
N SER A 468 -26.86 0.54 -0.47
CA SER A 468 -27.96 0.87 0.45
C SER A 468 -28.57 -0.41 1.04
N SER A 469 -29.11 -0.32 2.27
CA SER A 469 -29.81 -1.45 2.89
C SER A 469 -31.03 -1.92 2.06
N PHE A 470 -31.73 -0.97 1.41
CA PHE A 470 -32.87 -1.25 0.54
C PHE A 470 -32.47 -2.00 -0.74
N GLU A 471 -31.35 -1.61 -1.37
CA GLU A 471 -30.79 -2.32 -2.53
C GLU A 471 -30.43 -3.77 -2.18
N LEU A 472 -29.76 -3.99 -1.04
CA LEU A 472 -29.43 -5.33 -0.56
C LEU A 472 -30.67 -6.17 -0.24
N MET A 473 -31.72 -5.56 0.34
CA MET A 473 -33.01 -6.23 0.59
C MET A 473 -33.67 -6.69 -0.71
N LEU A 474 -33.79 -5.79 -1.71
CA LEU A 474 -34.35 -6.13 -3.03
C LEU A 474 -33.51 -7.18 -3.76
N MET A 475 -32.20 -7.09 -3.66
CA MET A 475 -31.27 -8.01 -4.31
C MET A 475 -31.31 -9.41 -3.69
N LEU A 476 -31.29 -9.52 -2.37
CA LEU A 476 -31.12 -10.81 -1.68
C LEU A 476 -32.45 -11.49 -1.33
N GLY A 477 -33.44 -10.71 -0.89
CA GLY A 477 -34.68 -11.22 -0.30
C GLY A 477 -34.47 -11.91 1.05
N GLU A 478 -35.55 -12.10 1.81
CA GLU A 478 -35.50 -12.78 3.09
C GLU A 478 -35.43 -14.32 2.94
N PRO A 479 -34.73 -15.05 3.83
CA PRO A 479 -33.99 -14.56 5.01
C PRO A 479 -32.55 -14.09 4.70
N ALA A 480 -32.14 -14.09 3.43
CA ALA A 480 -30.75 -13.84 3.03
C ALA A 480 -30.30 -12.40 3.31
N SER A 481 -31.16 -11.40 3.12
CA SER A 481 -30.88 -10.00 3.48
C SER A 481 -30.66 -9.84 4.99
N THR A 482 -31.49 -10.42 5.86
CA THR A 482 -31.28 -10.37 7.32
C THR A 482 -29.90 -10.95 7.71
N ILE A 483 -29.59 -12.15 7.21
CA ILE A 483 -28.31 -12.83 7.51
C ILE A 483 -27.10 -12.03 6.98
N PHE A 484 -27.21 -11.47 5.77
CA PHE A 484 -26.17 -10.65 5.17
C PHE A 484 -25.97 -9.33 5.93
N ASN A 485 -27.06 -8.68 6.33
CA ASN A 485 -27.02 -7.42 7.09
C ASN A 485 -26.37 -7.60 8.47
N MET A 486 -26.70 -8.68 9.19
CA MET A 486 -26.04 -9.04 10.44
C MET A 486 -24.55 -9.33 10.25
N ARG A 487 -24.18 -10.08 9.21
CA ARG A 487 -22.78 -10.39 8.90
C ARG A 487 -21.96 -9.14 8.59
N TYR A 488 -22.49 -8.27 7.75
CA TYR A 488 -21.75 -7.16 7.15
C TYR A 488 -21.98 -5.78 7.77
N GLY A 489 -22.72 -5.71 8.90
CA GLY A 489 -22.95 -4.47 9.64
C GLY A 489 -23.78 -3.45 8.86
N ILE A 490 -24.76 -3.91 8.09
CA ILE A 490 -25.57 -3.08 7.20
C ILE A 490 -26.69 -2.40 7.99
N GLU A 491 -26.73 -1.08 7.95
CA GLU A 491 -27.68 -0.24 8.67
C GLU A 491 -28.65 0.47 7.69
N PRO A 492 -29.94 0.62 8.05
CA PRO A 492 -30.93 1.28 7.18
C PRO A 492 -30.59 2.73 6.80
N ALA A 493 -29.84 3.44 7.63
CA ALA A 493 -29.40 4.81 7.41
C ALA A 493 -28.00 4.93 6.78
N GLY A 494 -27.39 3.80 6.41
CA GLY A 494 -25.95 3.73 6.13
C GLY A 494 -25.12 3.57 7.41
N ASN A 495 -23.89 3.08 7.27
CA ASN A 495 -22.96 2.83 8.39
C ASN A 495 -21.69 3.71 8.33
N VAL A 496 -21.61 4.62 7.35
CA VAL A 496 -20.56 5.64 7.26
C VAL A 496 -21.03 6.88 8.03
N SER A 497 -20.22 7.38 8.96
CA SER A 497 -20.58 8.55 9.77
C SER A 497 -20.69 9.83 8.93
N ASP A 498 -21.70 10.65 9.19
CA ASP A 498 -21.81 12.02 8.64
C ASP A 498 -20.82 13.00 9.32
N SER A 499 -19.53 12.68 9.23
CA SER A 499 -18.46 13.57 9.70
C SER A 499 -18.10 14.58 8.61
N ALA A 500 -17.79 15.80 9.01
CA ALA A 500 -17.34 16.85 8.08
C ALA A 500 -16.02 16.47 7.37
N VAL A 501 -15.24 15.53 7.92
CA VAL A 501 -14.02 14.98 7.30
C VAL A 501 -14.41 14.02 6.18
N ALA A 502 -15.24 13.01 6.45
CA ALA A 502 -15.73 12.08 5.43
C ALA A 502 -16.45 12.79 4.28
N LYS A 503 -17.30 13.79 4.57
CA LYS A 503 -17.95 14.61 3.53
C LYS A 503 -16.98 15.48 2.72
N ALA A 504 -15.82 15.85 3.27
CA ALA A 504 -14.81 16.64 2.57
C ALA A 504 -13.81 15.78 1.77
N GLU A 505 -13.61 14.52 2.15
CA GLU A 505 -12.58 13.64 1.61
C GLU A 505 -13.12 12.49 0.73
N LEU A 506 -14.38 12.08 0.89
CA LEU A 506 -15.03 11.00 0.11
C LEU A 506 -16.30 11.44 -0.64
N GLY A 507 -16.72 12.71 -0.49
CA GLY A 507 -18.03 13.16 -0.90
C GLY A 507 -19.17 12.59 -0.04
N SER A 508 -20.37 12.43 -0.61
CA SER A 508 -21.55 12.02 0.15
C SER A 508 -21.81 10.51 0.10
N LEU A 509 -21.26 9.78 1.06
CA LEU A 509 -21.62 8.37 1.35
C LEU A 509 -22.86 8.23 2.26
N GLU A 510 -23.63 9.31 2.43
CA GLU A 510 -24.84 9.34 3.28
C GLU A 510 -25.90 8.33 2.80
N GLY A 511 -26.42 7.49 3.72
CA GLY A 511 -27.36 6.41 3.37
C GLY A 511 -26.71 5.11 2.85
N LEU A 512 -25.38 5.09 2.65
CA LEU A 512 -24.66 3.95 2.09
C LEU A 512 -23.89 3.18 3.17
N ASN A 513 -23.62 1.91 2.87
CA ASN A 513 -22.93 0.97 3.76
C ASN A 513 -21.62 0.47 3.15
N VAL A 514 -20.57 0.50 3.96
CA VAL A 514 -19.33 -0.26 3.75
C VAL A 514 -19.49 -1.62 4.41
N LEU A 515 -19.11 -2.68 3.71
CA LEU A 515 -19.24 -4.04 4.22
C LEU A 515 -18.11 -4.32 5.21
N ARG A 516 -18.45 -4.70 6.44
CA ARG A 516 -17.51 -4.99 7.54
C ARG A 516 -18.00 -6.18 8.36
N ILE A 517 -17.12 -7.05 8.83
CA ILE A 517 -17.53 -8.20 9.66
C ILE A 517 -17.99 -7.70 11.03
N SER A 518 -19.32 -7.67 11.24
CA SER A 518 -19.95 -7.25 12.50
C SER A 518 -20.50 -8.40 13.34
N ALA A 519 -20.71 -9.58 12.74
CA ALA A 519 -21.09 -10.79 13.45
C ALA A 519 -20.44 -12.02 12.81
N SER A 520 -19.98 -12.96 13.64
CA SER A 520 -19.49 -14.27 13.22
C SER A 520 -20.64 -15.21 12.83
N VAL A 521 -20.32 -16.27 12.08
CA VAL A 521 -21.31 -17.30 11.72
C VAL A 521 -21.94 -17.96 12.96
N PRO A 522 -21.18 -18.34 14.01
CA PRO A 522 -21.77 -18.86 15.25
C PRO A 522 -22.75 -17.88 15.92
N GLU A 523 -22.46 -16.58 15.94
CA GLU A 523 -23.35 -15.57 16.55
C GLU A 523 -24.66 -15.42 15.77
N ILE A 524 -24.59 -15.36 14.44
CA ILE A 524 -25.77 -15.31 13.55
C ILE A 524 -26.60 -16.61 13.69
N SER A 525 -25.92 -17.77 13.72
CA SER A 525 -26.55 -19.09 13.92
C SER A 525 -27.32 -19.14 15.24
N SER A 526 -26.70 -18.70 16.34
CA SER A 526 -27.32 -18.61 17.67
C SER A 526 -28.49 -17.64 17.69
N SER A 527 -28.32 -16.44 17.13
CA SER A 527 -29.34 -15.38 17.16
C SER A 527 -30.58 -15.67 16.31
N LEU A 528 -30.47 -16.50 15.27
CA LEU A 528 -31.57 -16.84 14.36
C LEU A 528 -32.10 -18.28 14.54
N GLY A 529 -31.45 -19.10 15.38
CA GLY A 529 -31.80 -20.52 15.55
C GLY A 529 -31.52 -21.40 14.32
N LEU A 530 -30.68 -20.94 13.40
CA LEU A 530 -30.35 -21.64 12.15
C LEU A 530 -29.02 -22.40 12.28
N PRO A 531 -28.86 -23.60 11.68
CA PRO A 531 -27.57 -24.31 11.67
C PRO A 531 -26.47 -23.49 10.99
N GLU A 532 -25.25 -23.47 11.56
CA GLU A 532 -24.10 -22.76 10.97
C GLU A 532 -23.85 -23.09 9.49
N LYS A 533 -24.05 -24.36 9.09
CA LYS A 533 -23.88 -24.82 7.71
C LYS A 533 -24.84 -24.10 6.75
N GLU A 534 -26.07 -23.85 7.20
CA GLU A 534 -27.10 -23.13 6.44
C GLU A 534 -26.75 -21.64 6.34
N VAL A 535 -26.36 -21.01 7.45
CA VAL A 535 -25.86 -19.62 7.48
C VAL A 535 -24.68 -19.43 6.52
N ARG A 536 -23.70 -20.35 6.52
CA ARG A 536 -22.55 -20.32 5.58
C ARG A 536 -23.00 -20.45 4.12
N HIS A 537 -23.97 -21.32 3.82
CA HIS A 537 -24.48 -21.51 2.46
C HIS A 537 -25.27 -20.28 1.95
N ILE A 538 -26.09 -19.68 2.81
CA ILE A 538 -26.83 -18.45 2.52
C ILE A 538 -25.85 -17.30 2.26
N LEU A 539 -24.87 -17.09 3.16
CA LEU A 539 -23.84 -16.06 2.97
C LEU A 539 -23.04 -16.26 1.67
N GLN A 540 -22.59 -17.49 1.39
CA GLN A 540 -21.86 -17.79 0.14
C GLN A 540 -22.68 -17.46 -1.11
N THR A 541 -23.99 -17.76 -1.09
CA THR A 541 -24.90 -17.47 -2.20
C THR A 541 -25.20 -15.97 -2.32
N ALA A 542 -25.40 -15.29 -1.20
CA ALA A 542 -25.63 -13.84 -1.13
C ALA A 542 -24.40 -13.05 -1.62
N THR A 543 -23.20 -13.34 -1.10
CA THR A 543 -21.94 -12.73 -1.53
C THR A 543 -21.70 -12.92 -3.03
N ARG A 544 -22.02 -14.10 -3.60
CA ARG A 544 -21.95 -14.31 -5.06
C ARG A 544 -22.94 -13.43 -5.82
N LYS A 545 -24.20 -13.33 -5.37
CA LYS A 545 -25.21 -12.48 -6.01
C LYS A 545 -24.83 -10.99 -5.95
N VAL A 546 -24.32 -10.53 -4.80
CA VAL A 546 -23.78 -9.17 -4.62
C VAL A 546 -22.59 -8.93 -5.55
N PHE A 547 -21.68 -9.89 -5.72
CA PHE A 547 -20.59 -9.79 -6.70
C PHE A 547 -21.10 -9.69 -8.15
N GLU A 548 -22.09 -10.50 -8.52
CA GLU A 548 -22.69 -10.51 -9.87
C GLU A 548 -23.38 -9.18 -10.21
N GLU A 549 -24.18 -8.63 -9.29
CA GLU A 549 -24.83 -7.32 -9.49
C GLU A 549 -23.83 -6.16 -9.43
N ARG A 550 -22.88 -6.17 -8.47
CA ARG A 550 -21.81 -5.15 -8.42
C ARG A 550 -21.00 -5.11 -9.71
N SER A 551 -20.74 -6.27 -10.32
CA SER A 551 -20.00 -6.38 -11.57
C SER A 551 -20.71 -5.77 -12.79
N ARG A 552 -21.99 -5.37 -12.68
CA ARG A 552 -22.76 -4.65 -13.71
C ARG A 552 -22.67 -3.13 -13.58
N ARG A 553 -22.21 -2.62 -12.43
CA ARG A 553 -22.00 -1.19 -12.19
C ARG A 553 -20.84 -0.65 -13.06
N PRO A 554 -20.78 0.66 -13.31
CA PRO A 554 -19.57 1.31 -13.81
C PRO A 554 -18.38 0.94 -12.93
N ARG A 555 -17.35 0.29 -13.50
CA ARG A 555 -16.14 -0.09 -12.77
C ARG A 555 -15.26 1.15 -12.53
N PRO A 556 -14.57 1.24 -11.39
CA PRO A 556 -13.48 2.19 -11.22
C PRO A 556 -12.41 1.96 -12.30
N PRO A 557 -11.84 3.02 -12.90
CA PRO A 557 -10.74 2.86 -13.86
C PRO A 557 -9.55 2.10 -13.27
N THR A 558 -8.92 1.25 -14.08
CA THR A 558 -7.60 0.69 -13.78
C THR A 558 -6.52 1.61 -14.35
N ASP A 559 -5.46 1.89 -13.58
CA ASP A 559 -4.23 2.46 -14.14
C ASP A 559 -3.39 1.33 -14.73
N ASP A 560 -3.28 1.30 -16.05
CA ASP A 560 -2.61 0.24 -16.80
C ASP A 560 -1.08 0.41 -16.87
N LEU A 561 -0.51 1.33 -16.09
CA LEU A 561 0.92 1.47 -15.90
C LEU A 561 1.50 0.26 -15.14
N ALA A 562 2.45 -0.46 -15.74
CA ALA A 562 3.23 -1.48 -15.05
C ALA A 562 4.50 -0.86 -14.47
N ILE A 563 4.64 -0.84 -13.14
CA ILE A 563 5.80 -0.26 -12.42
C ILE A 563 6.74 -1.38 -11.95
N THR A 564 8.05 -1.21 -12.13
CA THR A 564 9.07 -2.22 -11.81
C THR A 564 9.06 -2.64 -10.34
N CYS A 565 9.16 -1.71 -9.38
CA CYS A 565 9.18 -2.04 -7.95
C CYS A 565 7.90 -2.77 -7.50
N TRP A 566 6.71 -2.36 -7.94
CA TRP A 566 5.45 -2.99 -7.52
C TRP A 566 5.19 -4.34 -8.20
N ASN A 567 5.61 -4.50 -9.46
CA ASN A 567 5.62 -5.83 -10.09
C ASN A 567 6.58 -6.78 -9.37
N ALA A 568 7.72 -6.29 -8.88
CA ALA A 568 8.65 -7.08 -8.09
C ALA A 568 8.02 -7.54 -6.75
N LEU A 569 7.35 -6.65 -6.01
CA LEU A 569 6.60 -7.05 -4.81
C LEU A 569 5.54 -8.13 -5.12
N ALA A 570 4.80 -7.98 -6.21
CA ALA A 570 3.82 -8.97 -6.64
C ALA A 570 4.46 -10.34 -6.98
N ILE A 571 5.64 -10.34 -7.63
CA ILE A 571 6.44 -11.55 -7.89
C ILE A 571 6.86 -12.22 -6.57
N THR A 572 7.39 -11.46 -5.60
CA THR A 572 7.73 -11.95 -4.25
C THR A 572 6.53 -12.61 -3.58
N ALA A 573 5.38 -11.95 -3.55
CA ALA A 573 4.17 -12.45 -2.88
C ALA A 573 3.64 -13.73 -3.56
N LEU A 574 3.56 -13.73 -4.89
CA LEU A 574 3.06 -14.88 -5.68
C LEU A 574 4.02 -16.08 -5.63
N ALA A 575 5.33 -15.88 -5.76
CA ALA A 575 6.31 -16.97 -5.70
C ALA A 575 6.30 -17.64 -4.32
N ARG A 576 6.37 -16.85 -3.24
CA ARG A 576 6.36 -17.37 -1.86
C ARG A 576 5.03 -18.05 -1.51
N ALA A 577 3.90 -17.44 -1.84
CA ALA A 577 2.59 -18.05 -1.60
C ALA A 577 2.36 -19.30 -2.46
N GLY A 578 2.81 -19.29 -3.72
CA GLY A 578 2.72 -20.42 -4.62
C GLY A 578 3.44 -21.66 -4.09
N ALA A 579 4.69 -21.50 -3.69
CA ALA A 579 5.50 -22.57 -3.10
C ALA A 579 4.97 -23.05 -1.73
N ALA A 580 4.50 -22.14 -0.89
CA ALA A 580 4.10 -22.47 0.48
C ALA A 580 2.64 -22.94 0.63
N LEU A 581 1.76 -22.68 -0.35
CA LEU A 581 0.34 -23.04 -0.33
C LEU A 581 -0.07 -24.09 -1.37
N ASP A 582 0.90 -24.62 -2.12
CA ASP A 582 0.72 -25.55 -3.25
C ASP A 582 -0.18 -24.96 -4.36
N ARG A 583 0.20 -23.76 -4.84
CA ARG A 583 -0.50 -23.00 -5.89
C ARG A 583 0.45 -22.72 -7.06
N GLN A 584 0.60 -23.71 -7.94
CA GLN A 584 1.47 -23.61 -9.13
C GLN A 584 1.09 -22.43 -10.04
N ASP A 585 -0.19 -22.08 -10.11
CA ASP A 585 -0.68 -20.94 -10.88
C ASP A 585 -0.16 -19.58 -10.38
N TYR A 586 0.14 -19.46 -9.07
CA TYR A 586 0.84 -18.30 -8.52
C TYR A 586 2.32 -18.29 -8.95
N VAL A 587 3.00 -19.44 -8.91
CA VAL A 587 4.41 -19.57 -9.34
C VAL A 587 4.55 -19.23 -10.83
N ASP A 588 3.66 -19.75 -11.67
CA ASP A 588 3.62 -19.47 -13.11
C ASP A 588 3.36 -17.98 -13.38
N ALA A 589 2.49 -17.33 -12.60
CA ALA A 589 2.25 -15.89 -12.68
C ALA A 589 3.50 -15.08 -12.29
N ALA A 590 4.19 -15.46 -11.22
CA ALA A 590 5.45 -14.85 -10.78
C ALA A 590 6.55 -15.00 -11.85
N ILE A 591 6.72 -16.19 -12.43
CA ILE A 591 7.65 -16.44 -13.55
C ILE A 591 7.30 -15.58 -14.77
N THR A 592 6.00 -15.46 -15.09
CA THR A 592 5.56 -14.62 -16.22
C THR A 592 5.93 -13.16 -16.01
N ALA A 593 5.63 -12.57 -14.85
CA ALA A 593 5.95 -11.18 -14.54
C ALA A 593 7.46 -10.94 -14.43
N ALA A 594 8.23 -11.89 -13.86
CA ALA A 594 9.69 -11.82 -13.83
C ALA A 594 10.30 -11.79 -15.24
N ASN A 595 9.79 -12.62 -16.15
CA ASN A 595 10.18 -12.57 -17.57
C ASN A 595 9.83 -11.22 -18.23
N VAL A 596 8.72 -10.56 -17.84
CA VAL A 596 8.42 -9.20 -18.33
C VAL A 596 9.46 -8.19 -17.85
N ILE A 597 9.92 -8.25 -16.60
CA ILE A 597 11.02 -7.38 -16.12
C ILE A 597 12.30 -7.66 -16.94
N MET A 598 12.69 -8.93 -17.09
CA MET A 598 13.91 -9.33 -17.83
C MET A 598 13.88 -8.95 -19.31
N THR A 599 12.71 -8.86 -19.95
CA THR A 599 12.60 -8.67 -21.42
C THR A 599 12.07 -7.30 -21.84
N ARG A 600 11.20 -6.66 -21.05
CA ARG A 600 10.59 -5.36 -21.37
C ARG A 600 11.15 -4.21 -20.55
N MET A 601 11.50 -4.41 -19.29
CA MET A 601 12.03 -3.33 -18.43
C MET A 601 13.51 -3.05 -18.66
N VAL A 602 14.30 -4.04 -19.11
CA VAL A 602 15.74 -3.85 -19.37
C VAL A 602 15.99 -2.81 -20.46
N VAL A 603 16.60 -1.68 -20.07
CA VAL A 603 17.00 -0.57 -20.96
C VAL A 603 18.37 -0.82 -21.57
N ARG A 604 19.33 -1.31 -20.76
CA ARG A 604 20.73 -1.54 -21.13
C ARG A 604 21.35 -2.61 -20.23
N GLN A 605 22.29 -3.38 -20.79
CA GLN A 605 23.22 -4.20 -20.02
C GLN A 605 24.65 -3.67 -20.25
N ASP A 606 25.43 -3.51 -19.18
CA ASP A 606 26.85 -3.19 -19.27
C ASP A 606 27.68 -4.42 -18.87
N ARG A 607 28.49 -4.91 -19.80
CA ARG A 607 29.33 -6.12 -19.61
C ARG A 607 30.62 -5.84 -18.82
N LYS A 608 31.02 -4.58 -18.64
CA LYS A 608 32.24 -4.24 -17.89
C LYS A 608 32.00 -4.25 -16.39
N THR A 609 30.83 -3.78 -15.97
CA THR A 609 30.39 -3.72 -14.58
C THR A 609 29.44 -4.86 -14.19
N ASP A 610 29.17 -5.76 -15.14
CA ASP A 610 28.15 -6.81 -15.06
C ASP A 610 26.84 -6.29 -14.45
N SER A 611 26.26 -5.27 -15.10
CA SER A 611 25.11 -4.52 -14.56
C SER A 611 23.95 -4.47 -15.55
N ILE A 612 22.73 -4.58 -15.05
CA ILE A 612 21.50 -4.44 -15.83
C ILE A 612 20.74 -3.22 -15.37
N TYR A 613 20.40 -2.34 -16.30
CA TYR A 613 19.68 -1.09 -16.06
C TYR A 613 18.23 -1.24 -16.50
N LEU A 614 17.29 -0.92 -15.59
CA LEU A 614 15.86 -1.02 -15.82
C LEU A 614 15.23 0.35 -16.13
N ALA A 615 14.03 0.32 -16.72
CA ALA A 615 13.09 1.43 -16.75
C ALA A 615 12.22 1.41 -15.49
N ARG A 616 11.70 2.58 -15.10
CA ARG A 616 10.73 2.69 -14.00
C ARG A 616 9.42 1.95 -14.32
N ALA A 617 8.88 2.22 -15.50
CA ALA A 617 7.57 1.70 -15.90
C ALA A 617 7.44 1.45 -17.41
N PHE A 618 6.38 0.72 -17.80
CA PHE A 618 5.90 0.67 -19.17
C PHE A 618 4.37 0.70 -19.23
N ARG A 619 3.82 1.21 -20.33
CA ARG A 619 2.41 1.05 -20.72
C ARG A 619 2.35 0.86 -22.23
N GLY A 620 2.10 -0.36 -22.67
CA GLY A 620 2.32 -0.79 -24.06
C GLY A 620 3.81 -0.77 -24.44
N ASN A 621 4.36 0.43 -24.65
CA ASN A 621 5.80 0.67 -24.85
C ASN A 621 6.50 0.99 -23.51
N ARG A 622 7.81 0.72 -23.46
CA ARG A 622 8.67 1.08 -22.32
C ARG A 622 8.73 2.59 -22.14
N GLY A 623 8.60 3.05 -20.89
CA GLY A 623 8.69 4.45 -20.54
C GLY A 623 10.09 5.04 -20.71
N ARG A 624 10.16 6.38 -20.68
CA ARG A 624 11.42 7.13 -20.84
C ARG A 624 12.21 7.30 -19.54
N VAL A 625 11.55 7.13 -18.39
CA VAL A 625 12.17 7.26 -17.07
C VAL A 625 12.94 5.99 -16.73
N GLY A 626 14.22 6.15 -16.36
CA GLY A 626 15.05 5.06 -15.83
C GLY A 626 14.65 4.69 -14.41
N ALA A 627 14.86 3.43 -14.02
CA ALA A 627 14.57 2.92 -12.69
C ALA A 627 15.31 3.66 -11.57
N PHE A 628 14.66 3.76 -10.41
CA PHE A 628 15.15 4.34 -9.15
C PHE A 628 15.67 3.26 -8.18
N ALA A 629 16.24 3.66 -7.04
CA ALA A 629 16.83 2.72 -6.07
C ALA A 629 15.83 1.64 -5.60
N GLU A 630 14.57 2.00 -5.37
CA GLU A 630 13.48 1.09 -5.01
C GLU A 630 13.18 0.01 -6.07
N ASP A 631 13.26 0.35 -7.36
CA ASP A 631 13.02 -0.60 -8.46
C ASP A 631 14.07 -1.70 -8.46
N TYR A 632 15.35 -1.35 -8.25
CA TYR A 632 16.42 -2.32 -8.13
C TYR A 632 16.32 -3.10 -6.81
N ALA A 633 16.12 -2.44 -5.67
CA ALA A 633 16.05 -3.11 -4.37
C ALA A 633 14.93 -4.16 -4.34
N TYR A 634 13.75 -3.84 -4.88
CA TYR A 634 12.62 -4.76 -4.86
C TYR A 634 12.76 -5.84 -5.94
N ALA A 635 13.27 -5.50 -7.12
CA ALA A 635 13.58 -6.50 -8.14
C ALA A 635 14.64 -7.50 -7.65
N VAL A 636 15.72 -7.05 -6.99
CA VAL A 636 16.72 -7.94 -6.37
C VAL A 636 16.04 -8.90 -5.39
N GLN A 637 15.15 -8.41 -4.52
CA GLN A 637 14.38 -9.25 -3.59
C GLN A 637 13.57 -10.32 -4.33
N ALA A 638 12.77 -9.91 -5.31
CA ALA A 638 11.92 -10.79 -6.11
C ALA A 638 12.70 -11.83 -6.93
N PHE A 639 13.86 -11.47 -7.47
CA PHE A 639 14.72 -12.38 -8.21
C PHE A 639 15.48 -13.36 -7.30
N ILE A 640 15.72 -13.03 -6.03
CA ILE A 640 16.17 -14.01 -5.03
C ILE A 640 15.01 -14.93 -4.63
N ASP A 641 13.81 -14.39 -4.36
CA ASP A 641 12.65 -15.19 -3.96
C ASP A 641 12.26 -16.23 -5.03
N ILE A 642 12.23 -15.82 -6.30
CA ILE A 642 11.91 -16.74 -7.40
C ILE A 642 13.06 -17.73 -7.68
N TYR A 643 14.32 -17.37 -7.39
CA TYR A 643 15.44 -18.30 -7.41
C TYR A 643 15.28 -19.37 -6.31
N GLU A 644 14.99 -18.99 -5.07
CA GLU A 644 14.79 -19.94 -3.96
C GLU A 644 13.61 -20.89 -4.23
N VAL A 645 12.54 -20.41 -4.90
CA VAL A 645 11.38 -21.22 -5.28
C VAL A 645 11.65 -22.16 -6.46
N THR A 646 12.35 -21.71 -7.50
CA THR A 646 12.51 -22.48 -8.76
C THR A 646 13.82 -23.27 -8.85
N GLY A 647 14.88 -22.82 -8.18
CA GLY A 647 16.26 -23.29 -8.39
C GLY A 647 16.92 -22.79 -9.69
N GLU A 648 16.26 -21.96 -10.50
CA GLU A 648 16.83 -21.49 -11.77
C GLU A 648 17.88 -20.39 -11.55
N THR A 649 19.16 -20.75 -11.62
CA THR A 649 20.32 -19.87 -11.39
C THR A 649 20.32 -18.57 -12.20
N LYS A 650 19.65 -18.53 -13.36
CA LYS A 650 19.46 -17.32 -14.18
C LYS A 650 18.88 -16.14 -13.38
N TYR A 651 17.99 -16.41 -12.42
CA TYR A 651 17.35 -15.39 -11.59
C TYR A 651 18.34 -14.84 -10.54
N LEU A 652 19.17 -15.69 -9.92
CA LEU A 652 20.22 -15.25 -8.99
C LEU A 652 21.30 -14.40 -9.70
N VAL A 653 21.69 -14.78 -10.92
CA VAL A 653 22.60 -13.98 -11.75
C VAL A 653 21.99 -12.62 -12.06
N PHE A 654 20.72 -12.58 -12.46
CA PHE A 654 20.00 -11.32 -12.72
C PHE A 654 19.91 -10.45 -11.45
N ALA A 655 19.61 -11.04 -10.29
CA ALA A 655 19.62 -10.33 -9.00
C ALA A 655 20.99 -9.69 -8.69
N ARG A 656 22.11 -10.40 -8.90
CA ARG A 656 23.45 -9.81 -8.72
C ARG A 656 23.71 -8.66 -9.70
N GLN A 657 23.32 -8.79 -10.96
CA GLN A 657 23.46 -7.73 -11.97
C GLN A 657 22.62 -6.49 -11.68
N LEU A 658 21.45 -6.66 -11.04
CA LEU A 658 20.63 -5.54 -10.56
C LEU A 658 21.23 -4.88 -9.30
N GLN A 659 21.76 -5.66 -8.36
CA GLN A 659 22.47 -5.12 -7.19
C GLN A 659 23.69 -4.31 -7.62
N ASN A 660 24.45 -4.77 -8.62
CA ASN A 660 25.57 -4.02 -9.19
C ASN A 660 25.12 -2.65 -9.77
N ALA A 661 23.96 -2.60 -10.45
CA ALA A 661 23.42 -1.35 -10.97
C ALA A 661 22.95 -0.39 -9.86
N LEU A 662 22.33 -0.93 -8.81
CA LEU A 662 21.93 -0.19 -7.60
C LEU A 662 23.15 0.43 -6.89
N ASP A 663 24.20 -0.37 -6.70
CA ASP A 663 25.48 0.03 -6.12
C ASP A 663 26.17 1.15 -6.91
N LEU A 664 26.10 1.12 -8.25
CA LEU A 664 26.79 2.09 -9.11
C LEU A 664 26.05 3.42 -9.27
N GLU A 665 24.71 3.41 -9.27
CA GLU A 665 23.91 4.59 -9.60
C GLU A 665 23.44 5.39 -8.37
N PHE A 666 23.31 4.74 -7.20
CA PHE A 666 22.62 5.31 -6.04
C PHE A 666 23.38 5.24 -4.70
N TRP A 667 24.42 4.41 -4.56
CA TRP A 667 25.17 4.26 -3.30
C TRP A 667 25.97 5.52 -2.93
N GLU A 668 25.67 6.12 -1.78
CA GLU A 668 26.43 7.22 -1.19
C GLU A 668 26.49 7.09 0.34
N ASP A 669 27.72 7.04 0.87
CA ASP A 669 28.04 7.06 2.30
C ASP A 669 27.15 6.14 3.16
N GLY A 670 27.10 4.85 2.82
CA GLY A 670 26.40 3.84 3.61
C GLY A 670 24.88 3.79 3.40
N GLY A 671 24.39 4.13 2.23
CA GLY A 671 22.98 3.90 1.86
C GLY A 671 22.71 4.27 0.41
N TYR A 672 21.46 4.08 -0.03
CA TYR A 672 21.04 4.41 -1.39
C TYR A 672 20.19 5.68 -1.41
N THR A 673 20.46 6.53 -2.40
CA THR A 673 19.79 7.81 -2.58
C THR A 673 18.55 7.70 -3.47
N THR A 674 17.56 8.57 -3.25
CA THR A 674 16.30 8.60 -4.02
C THR A 674 16.49 8.91 -5.52
N ALA A 675 17.60 9.54 -5.89
CA ALA A 675 17.89 9.94 -7.26
C ALA A 675 19.35 9.74 -7.62
N LYS A 676 19.59 9.52 -8.92
CA LYS A 676 20.91 9.23 -9.48
C LYS A 676 21.89 10.38 -9.26
N LYS A 677 23.15 10.05 -9.00
CA LYS A 677 24.26 11.02 -8.88
C LYS A 677 24.44 11.91 -10.11
N THR A 678 23.99 11.45 -11.28
CA THR A 678 24.06 12.16 -12.57
C THR A 678 22.86 13.06 -12.87
N ASP A 679 21.78 13.02 -12.07
CA ASP A 679 20.64 13.92 -12.26
C ASP A 679 20.92 15.28 -11.61
N LYS A 680 21.12 16.30 -12.46
CA LYS A 680 21.38 17.70 -12.09
C LYS A 680 20.12 18.54 -11.85
N TYR A 681 18.93 17.95 -12.00
CA TYR A 681 17.64 18.64 -11.81
C TYR A 681 16.98 18.30 -10.47
N ILE A 682 17.46 17.25 -9.78
CA ILE A 682 17.02 16.90 -8.43
C ILE A 682 17.91 17.65 -7.41
N LEU A 683 17.35 18.69 -6.79
CA LEU A 683 18.09 19.63 -5.93
C LEU A 683 18.55 19.04 -4.58
N LEU A 684 17.89 17.98 -4.13
CA LEU A 684 18.20 17.26 -2.89
C LEU A 684 18.10 15.76 -3.17
N ARG A 685 19.21 15.03 -2.99
CA ARG A 685 19.23 13.57 -3.08
C ARG A 685 19.41 13.06 -1.66
N ARG A 686 18.33 12.53 -1.05
CA ARG A 686 18.37 12.00 0.31
C ARG A 686 18.56 10.49 0.28
N LYS A 687 19.20 9.97 1.31
CA LYS A 687 18.95 8.59 1.75
C LYS A 687 17.60 8.58 2.47
N GLU A 688 16.77 7.59 2.19
CA GLU A 688 15.49 7.44 2.89
C GLU A 688 15.72 6.81 4.26
N ASP A 689 15.37 7.57 5.29
CA ASP A 689 15.44 7.23 6.71
C ASP A 689 14.05 6.88 7.30
N TYR A 690 13.09 6.54 6.41
CA TYR A 690 11.72 6.21 6.78
C TYR A 690 11.15 5.15 5.83
N ASP A 691 10.67 4.04 6.38
CA ASP A 691 9.87 3.02 5.69
C ASP A 691 8.40 3.44 5.76
N GLY A 692 7.88 3.95 4.64
CA GLY A 692 6.54 4.50 4.51
C GLY A 692 5.47 3.43 4.23
N ALA A 693 4.61 3.68 3.24
CA ALA A 693 3.71 2.65 2.70
C ALA A 693 4.52 1.53 2.01
N GLU A 694 5.54 1.93 1.25
CA GLU A 694 6.63 1.12 0.76
C GLU A 694 7.89 1.29 1.65
N PRO A 695 8.60 0.22 2.02
CA PRO A 695 9.89 0.29 2.71
C PRO A 695 10.97 1.04 1.93
N SER A 696 11.86 1.75 2.63
CA SER A 696 12.96 2.45 1.96
C SER A 696 13.85 1.50 1.15
N SER A 697 14.38 2.02 0.05
CA SER A 697 15.31 1.26 -0.81
C SER A 697 16.52 0.72 -0.03
N SER A 698 16.99 1.45 0.98
CA SER A 698 18.09 1.04 1.85
C SER A 698 17.71 -0.10 2.80
N SER A 699 16.53 -0.07 3.42
CA SER A 699 16.05 -1.16 4.28
C SER A 699 15.97 -2.51 3.54
N VAL A 700 15.40 -2.52 2.32
CA VAL A 700 15.23 -3.76 1.54
C VAL A 700 16.57 -4.24 0.96
N ALA A 701 17.39 -3.32 0.45
CA ALA A 701 18.71 -3.67 -0.07
C ALA A 701 19.63 -4.26 1.01
N ALA A 702 19.57 -3.77 2.26
CA ALA A 702 20.36 -4.33 3.36
C ALA A 702 20.03 -5.81 3.62
N LEU A 703 18.75 -6.19 3.63
CA LEU A 703 18.33 -7.59 3.78
C LEU A 703 18.71 -8.43 2.56
N ASN A 704 18.58 -7.88 1.34
CA ASN A 704 19.00 -8.55 0.11
C ASN A 704 20.50 -8.84 0.10
N LEU A 705 21.33 -7.92 0.59
CA LEU A 705 22.77 -8.08 0.70
C LEU A 705 23.15 -9.23 1.65
N VAL A 706 22.46 -9.36 2.81
CA VAL A 706 22.62 -10.51 3.71
C VAL A 706 22.24 -11.84 3.02
N ARG A 707 21.17 -11.85 2.22
CA ARG A 707 20.75 -13.03 1.44
C ARG A 707 21.77 -13.38 0.35
N LEU A 708 22.17 -12.41 -0.47
CA LEU A 708 23.14 -12.60 -1.55
C LEU A 708 24.51 -13.02 -1.02
N SER A 709 25.01 -12.43 0.07
CA SER A 709 26.24 -12.87 0.74
C SER A 709 26.16 -14.36 1.10
N SER A 710 25.05 -14.78 1.70
CA SER A 710 24.83 -16.17 2.10
C SER A 710 24.66 -17.16 0.95
N LEU A 711 24.22 -16.70 -0.23
CA LEU A 711 24.04 -17.53 -1.43
C LEU A 711 25.33 -17.64 -2.23
N LEU A 712 26.03 -16.51 -2.42
CA LEU A 712 27.21 -16.36 -3.27
C LEU A 712 28.55 -16.59 -2.54
N GLY A 713 28.57 -16.55 -1.20
CA GLY A 713 29.82 -16.63 -0.42
C GLY A 713 30.66 -15.34 -0.47
N ASP A 714 30.02 -14.19 -0.68
CA ASP A 714 30.65 -12.88 -0.85
C ASP A 714 30.51 -12.05 0.43
N GLU A 715 31.56 -12.02 1.26
CA GLU A 715 31.57 -11.31 2.55
C GLU A 715 31.45 -9.78 2.39
N ALA A 716 31.90 -9.21 1.27
CA ALA A 716 31.82 -7.76 1.02
C ALA A 716 30.36 -7.27 0.88
N LEU A 717 29.41 -8.16 0.58
CA LEU A 717 27.98 -7.85 0.63
C LEU A 717 27.47 -7.80 2.08
N LEU A 718 28.00 -8.64 2.98
CA LEU A 718 27.66 -8.59 4.40
C LEU A 718 28.22 -7.34 5.06
N ASP A 719 29.45 -6.93 4.71
CA ASP A 719 30.03 -5.66 5.15
C ASP A 719 29.16 -4.48 4.71
N ARG A 720 28.72 -4.46 3.44
CA ARG A 720 27.81 -3.43 2.92
C ARG A 720 26.46 -3.39 3.66
N ALA A 721 25.92 -4.53 4.08
CA ALA A 721 24.71 -4.56 4.90
C ALA A 721 24.95 -3.96 6.31
N ASN A 722 26.11 -4.21 6.91
CA ASN A 722 26.52 -3.59 8.17
C ASN A 722 26.75 -2.08 8.02
N ASP A 723 27.34 -1.62 6.91
CA ASP A 723 27.52 -0.20 6.61
C ASP A 723 26.17 0.53 6.53
N ILE A 724 25.15 -0.09 5.90
CA ILE A 724 23.80 0.47 5.86
C ILE A 724 23.22 0.59 7.27
N ALA A 725 23.16 -0.51 8.01
CA ALA A 725 22.61 -0.50 9.37
C ALA A 725 23.31 0.55 10.25
N SER A 726 24.65 0.60 10.18
CA SER A 726 25.50 1.58 10.89
C SER A 726 25.16 3.01 10.51
N SER A 727 24.94 3.29 9.23
CA SER A 727 24.70 4.63 8.72
C SER A 727 23.34 5.22 9.09
N PHE A 728 22.41 4.39 9.59
CA PHE A 728 21.13 4.82 10.16
C PHE A 728 21.03 4.63 11.67
N SER A 729 22.14 4.37 12.38
CA SER A 729 22.14 4.05 13.82
C SER A 729 21.45 5.11 14.68
N ARG A 730 21.57 6.41 14.36
CA ARG A 730 20.86 7.50 15.07
C ARG A 730 19.35 7.40 14.92
N VAL A 731 18.87 7.10 13.70
CA VAL A 731 17.43 6.96 13.40
C VAL A 731 16.88 5.72 14.10
N LEU A 732 17.60 4.59 14.00
CA LEU A 732 17.23 3.34 14.65
C LEU A 732 17.24 3.42 16.19
N ASP A 733 18.02 4.31 16.80
CA ASP A 733 17.95 4.58 18.24
C ASP A 733 16.85 5.59 18.59
N SER A 734 16.82 6.76 17.95
CA SER A 734 15.94 7.87 18.35
C SER A 734 14.48 7.72 17.91
N SER A 735 14.21 6.99 16.84
CA SER A 735 12.87 6.71 16.32
C SER A 735 12.85 5.35 15.62
N PRO A 736 12.94 4.23 16.37
CA PRO A 736 13.22 2.92 15.77
C PRO A 736 12.19 2.47 14.72
N LEU A 737 10.90 2.81 14.92
CA LEU A 737 9.83 2.52 13.97
C LEU A 737 9.75 3.47 12.76
N ALA A 738 10.76 4.33 12.57
CA ALA A 738 10.99 4.97 11.29
C ALA A 738 11.47 3.95 10.25
N MET A 739 12.36 3.00 10.61
CA MET A 739 12.92 2.01 9.67
C MET A 739 12.78 0.55 10.13
N PRO A 740 11.55 0.04 10.36
CA PRO A 740 11.31 -1.33 10.82
C PRO A 740 11.85 -2.42 9.86
N MET A 741 11.91 -2.22 8.54
CA MET A 741 12.53 -3.21 7.65
C MET A 741 14.06 -3.25 7.79
N LEU A 742 14.71 -2.13 8.15
CA LEU A 742 16.12 -2.15 8.50
C LEU A 742 16.37 -2.88 9.83
N LEU A 743 15.42 -2.81 10.78
CA LEU A 743 15.49 -3.62 12.02
C LEU A 743 15.38 -5.13 11.76
N VAL A 744 14.65 -5.58 10.73
CA VAL A 744 14.69 -6.98 10.27
C VAL A 744 16.12 -7.36 9.85
N THR A 745 16.85 -6.46 9.18
CA THR A 745 18.26 -6.70 8.83
C THR A 745 19.14 -6.73 10.08
N VAL A 746 18.93 -5.84 11.06
CA VAL A 746 19.64 -5.88 12.35
C VAL A 746 19.43 -7.21 13.08
N GLN A 747 18.21 -7.75 13.05
CA GLN A 747 17.89 -9.07 13.59
C GLN A 747 18.63 -10.18 12.81
N ALA A 748 18.63 -10.14 11.48
CA ALA A 748 19.29 -11.12 10.63
C ALA A 748 20.82 -11.12 10.76
N LEU A 749 21.44 -9.95 10.97
CA LEU A 749 22.87 -9.78 11.24
C LEU A 749 23.26 -10.32 12.63
N ALA A 750 22.37 -10.20 13.62
CA ALA A 750 22.60 -10.72 14.97
C ALA A 750 22.31 -12.24 15.11
N ALA A 751 21.65 -12.86 14.14
CA ALA A 751 21.23 -14.26 14.20
C ALA A 751 22.26 -15.23 13.59
N GLU A 752 22.44 -16.39 14.21
CA GLU A 752 23.22 -17.48 13.61
C GLU A 752 22.57 -17.97 12.30
N SER A 753 23.28 -17.72 11.20
CA SER A 753 22.84 -18.05 9.85
C SER A 753 22.91 -19.55 9.54
N LYS A 754 21.77 -20.25 9.61
CA LYS A 754 21.65 -21.65 9.18
C LYS A 754 21.28 -21.71 7.69
N ARG A 755 22.13 -22.31 6.84
CA ARG A 755 21.84 -22.55 5.42
C ARG A 755 21.31 -23.97 5.23
N VAL A 756 20.12 -24.12 4.65
CA VAL A 756 19.64 -25.40 4.12
C VAL A 756 19.97 -25.44 2.62
N VAL A 757 20.58 -26.53 2.15
CA VAL A 757 20.74 -26.82 0.72
C VAL A 757 20.03 -28.14 0.44
N VAL A 758 19.11 -28.13 -0.52
CA VAL A 758 18.43 -29.36 -0.98
C VAL A 758 18.97 -29.71 -2.35
N VAL A 759 19.72 -30.81 -2.41
CA VAL A 759 20.34 -31.33 -3.64
C VAL A 759 19.54 -32.52 -4.15
N GLY A 760 19.06 -32.43 -5.39
CA GLY A 760 18.36 -33.52 -6.07
C GLY A 760 17.15 -33.11 -6.91
N ASP A 761 16.80 -33.99 -7.84
CA ASP A 761 15.70 -33.88 -8.81
C ASP A 761 14.53 -34.84 -8.51
N ASN A 762 14.66 -35.69 -7.48
CA ASN A 762 13.68 -36.71 -7.11
C ASN A 762 12.55 -36.18 -6.20
N ASP A 763 11.54 -37.03 -5.97
CA ASP A 763 10.39 -36.73 -5.11
C ASP A 763 10.80 -36.39 -3.66
N GLN A 764 11.92 -36.91 -3.15
CA GLN A 764 12.38 -36.62 -1.79
C GLN A 764 12.91 -35.19 -1.66
N ALA A 765 13.68 -34.72 -2.65
CA ALA A 765 14.12 -33.33 -2.73
C ALA A 765 12.94 -32.36 -2.86
N SER A 766 11.97 -32.70 -3.73
CA SER A 766 10.72 -31.93 -3.87
C SER A 766 9.93 -31.87 -2.57
N ASN A 767 9.73 -33.00 -1.90
CA ASN A 767 9.05 -33.07 -0.61
C ASN A 767 9.79 -32.30 0.50
N MET A 768 11.13 -32.28 0.50
CA MET A 768 11.91 -31.46 1.43
C MET A 768 11.74 -29.96 1.19
N LEU A 769 11.68 -29.52 -0.07
CA LEU A 769 11.40 -28.12 -0.42
C LEU A 769 9.97 -27.72 -0.02
N SER A 770 8.96 -28.53 -0.32
CA SER A 770 7.58 -28.28 0.14
C SER A 770 7.47 -28.26 1.67
N ALA A 771 8.20 -29.14 2.37
CA ALA A 771 8.27 -29.14 3.83
C ALA A 771 8.99 -27.89 4.39
N TYR A 772 10.00 -27.37 3.71
CA TYR A 772 10.67 -26.11 4.06
C TYR A 772 9.72 -24.92 3.90
N TRP A 773 9.13 -24.73 2.70
CA TRP A 773 8.23 -23.62 2.41
C TRP A 773 6.98 -23.63 3.30
N SER A 774 6.41 -24.81 3.55
CA SER A 774 5.27 -24.96 4.47
C SER A 774 5.61 -24.69 5.94
N ARG A 775 6.89 -24.61 6.36
CA ARG A 775 7.27 -24.33 7.75
C ARG A 775 7.51 -22.85 8.07
N GLY A 776 7.55 -21.97 7.07
CA GLY A 776 7.59 -20.52 7.31
C GLY A 776 8.83 -19.98 8.00
N LEU A 777 9.95 -20.72 8.00
CA LEU A 777 11.22 -20.18 8.49
C LEU A 777 11.72 -19.14 7.47
N PRO A 778 11.86 -17.85 7.84
CA PRO A 778 12.23 -16.78 6.90
C PRO A 778 13.72 -16.76 6.57
N LEU A 779 14.44 -17.86 6.82
CA LEU A 779 15.88 -17.97 6.60
C LEU A 779 16.24 -19.28 5.90
N LYS A 780 16.62 -19.11 4.63
CA LYS A 780 17.60 -19.90 3.86
C LYS A 780 17.23 -21.35 3.53
N ALA A 781 16.61 -21.53 2.35
CA ALA A 781 16.83 -22.71 1.51
C ALA A 781 17.30 -22.28 0.13
N GLY A 782 18.40 -22.87 -0.34
CA GLY A 782 18.78 -22.88 -1.75
C GLY A 782 18.59 -24.29 -2.32
N ARG A 783 18.14 -24.38 -3.56
CA ARG A 783 18.26 -25.60 -4.35
C ARG A 783 19.57 -25.53 -5.14
N GLU A 784 20.37 -26.58 -5.08
CA GLU A 784 21.59 -26.78 -5.90
C GLU A 784 21.45 -28.04 -6.76
#